data_AF-A0A815C928-F1
#
_entry.id   AF-A0A815C928-F1
#
_cell.length_a   1.000
_cell.length_b   1.000
_cell.length_c   1.000
_cell.angle_alpha   90.00
_cell.angle_beta   90.00
_cell.angle_gamma   90.00
#
_symmetry.space_group_name_H-M   'P 1'
#
loop_
_entity.id
_entity.type
_entity.pdbx_description
1 polymer ?
#
loop_
_entity_poly.entity_id
_entity_poly.type
_entity_poly.pdbx_seq_one_letter_code
_entity_poly.pdbx_strand_id
1 'polypeptide(L)'
;MVTLDHRKTALLIGNSGYHRLANELDQSIENVNRLSDLLTKIGFHVTRESDVEKYDLIELIINFAQTINNGDLVFLYFSGHACQVNGANYLIPVNDTWIQTERDVIAFGINVDRMLRRIVERNPSYANIFIFDCCRPYAGGSVINNQGLAEIGRTEGAFIQFSCDKNQVASNNLFTKHLLKNITEENVQVVDIFRRIVHDVYDETHQKQRPLSINGLKQDPPIFLNYVTPPSAPVPIWVEIKPEEKESFLKEQSESKASCDSLPNVEEITNPENEDVKRAEEFTKHILSKAPSGDLNQMETVCHIVHQLFQNENQECLFFDSRQGVNLYNSFGNLTDLSFDYTPFVLKLKDIREFEDVESQRDDLTIVNTLDRAVRSNEPHPVLEQIVERLATAHNTDKKNIVLKNVYVGSINIVYTVENSKGITMKELSELPKSVQSQFQQRVSMKMHPLMKRPTFDVACFDERGHKNFEGEKGKYQIGPPGRTKEYIQPTGWNRKGWKVLSRYTNDEWLHPFGSPKNWYRAYHGTKNAKAEDFSTSDFRVDPKTVCLDAAFSIFREGFKVARTAAYGPGVYCSPNPLFIDNTYAGITQINTEHGKKSYKVMLHVAVNPEGVCFTTDDNIWVVEKPENIRTYGLLMKEIVT
;
A
#
# COMPACT_ATOMS: atom_id res chain seq x y z
N MET A 1 8.44 27.82 -24.17
CA MET A 1 8.71 27.62 -22.73
C MET A 1 8.36 28.91 -22.02
N VAL A 2 7.23 28.94 -21.31
CA VAL A 2 6.90 30.04 -20.39
C VAL A 2 7.52 29.65 -19.06
N THR A 3 8.55 30.39 -18.62
CA THR A 3 9.12 30.20 -17.29
C THR A 3 8.08 30.63 -16.26
N LEU A 4 7.62 29.70 -15.41
CA LEU A 4 6.68 29.88 -14.28
C LEU A 4 7.24 30.77 -13.14
N ASP A 5 8.31 31.52 -13.39
CA ASP A 5 9.01 32.29 -12.36
C ASP A 5 8.38 33.67 -12.20
N HIS A 6 7.22 33.69 -11.55
CA HIS A 6 6.54 34.92 -11.14
C HIS A 6 7.30 35.57 -10.00
N ARG A 7 7.50 36.89 -10.06
CA ARG A 7 8.09 37.63 -8.94
C ARG A 7 7.18 37.50 -7.72
N LYS A 8 7.75 37.10 -6.58
CA LYS A 8 7.02 36.84 -5.33
C LYS A 8 7.25 37.96 -4.32
N THR A 9 6.17 38.56 -3.82
CA THR A 9 6.24 39.65 -2.84
C THR A 9 5.27 39.40 -1.70
N ALA A 10 5.67 39.71 -0.47
CA ALA A 10 4.88 39.45 0.72
C ALA A 10 4.84 40.65 1.68
N LEU A 11 3.68 40.94 2.25
CA LEU A 11 3.50 41.86 3.37
C LEU A 11 2.97 41.10 4.59
N LEU A 12 3.74 41.09 5.68
CA LEU A 12 3.36 40.43 6.93
C LEU A 12 3.23 41.46 8.05
N ILE A 13 2.08 41.52 8.70
CA ILE A 13 1.80 42.49 9.77
C ILE A 13 1.35 41.73 11.02
N GLY A 14 2.02 42.00 12.14
CA GLY A 14 1.74 41.37 13.43
C GLY A 14 1.48 42.41 14.51
N ASN A 15 0.22 42.56 14.92
CA ASN A 15 -0.15 43.46 16.01
C ASN A 15 -0.40 42.66 17.28
N SER A 16 0.33 43.01 18.34
CA SER A 16 0.40 42.36 19.64
C SER A 16 0.28 43.36 20.79
N GLY A 17 1.02 44.46 20.74
CA GLY A 17 1.09 45.51 21.77
C GLY A 17 -0.02 46.55 21.69
N TYR A 18 -1.29 46.12 21.75
CA TYR A 18 -2.43 47.04 21.78
C TYR A 18 -2.40 47.94 23.01
N HIS A 19 -2.63 49.24 22.85
CA HIS A 19 -2.59 50.21 23.95
C HIS A 19 -3.61 49.91 25.06
N ARG A 20 -4.73 49.26 24.74
CA ARG A 20 -5.58 48.61 25.73
C ARG A 20 -5.01 47.25 26.12
N LEU A 21 -4.59 47.14 27.38
CA LEU A 21 -4.09 45.88 27.96
C LEU A 21 -5.02 44.68 27.75
N ALA A 22 -6.35 44.87 27.74
CA ALA A 22 -7.32 43.80 27.50
C ALA A 22 -7.26 43.21 26.08
N ASN A 23 -6.54 43.86 25.17
CA ASN A 23 -6.40 43.49 23.76
C ASN A 23 -4.98 43.00 23.41
N GLU A 24 -4.04 42.90 24.35
CA GLU A 24 -2.70 42.39 24.05
C GLU A 24 -2.72 40.95 23.53
N LEU A 25 -1.82 40.63 22.59
CA LEU A 25 -1.69 39.30 21.98
C LEU A 25 -0.25 38.80 22.07
N ASP A 26 -0.06 37.58 22.57
CA ASP A 26 1.30 37.06 22.83
C ASP A 26 2.06 36.56 21.59
N GLN A 27 1.37 36.23 20.49
CA GLN A 27 1.94 35.38 19.43
C GLN A 27 1.98 36.00 18.03
N SER A 28 1.34 37.16 17.79
CA SER A 28 1.24 37.75 16.45
C SER A 28 2.61 38.09 15.85
N ILE A 29 3.50 38.70 16.65
CA ILE A 29 4.86 39.06 16.22
C ILE A 29 5.70 37.82 15.92
N GLU A 30 5.68 36.82 16.81
CA GLU A 30 6.44 35.57 16.64
C GLU A 30 5.98 34.80 15.39
N ASN A 31 4.67 34.78 15.13
CA ASN A 31 4.10 34.18 13.93
C ASN A 31 4.61 34.85 12.65
N VAL A 32 4.61 36.19 12.63
CA VAL A 32 5.11 36.97 11.49
C VAL A 32 6.60 36.69 11.25
N ASN A 33 7.40 36.60 12.31
CA ASN A 33 8.83 36.27 12.18
C ASN A 33 9.04 34.88 11.56
N ARG A 34 8.36 33.85 12.08
CA ARG A 34 8.48 32.48 11.55
C ARG A 34 8.01 32.37 10.11
N LEU A 35 6.89 33.02 9.78
CA LEU A 35 6.35 33.00 8.43
C LEU A 35 7.25 33.78 7.46
N SER A 36 7.84 34.90 7.91
CA SER A 36 8.85 35.64 7.14
C SER A 36 10.01 34.74 6.74
N ASP A 37 10.58 33.99 7.68
CA ASP A 37 11.72 33.11 7.40
C ASP A 37 11.37 32.02 6.37
N LEU A 38 10.18 31.44 6.48
CA LEU A 38 9.71 30.42 5.54
C LEU A 38 9.43 30.98 4.15
N LEU A 39 8.77 32.13 4.05
CA LEU A 39 8.46 32.76 2.77
C LEU A 39 9.74 33.25 2.06
N THR A 40 10.70 33.80 2.80
CA THR A 40 12.01 34.15 2.24
C THR A 40 12.74 32.93 1.69
N LYS A 41 12.68 31.77 2.36
CA LYS A 41 13.30 30.51 1.88
C LYS A 41 12.73 30.04 0.53
N ILE A 42 11.45 30.30 0.26
CA ILE A 42 10.80 29.90 -1.01
C ILE A 42 10.71 31.04 -2.03
N GLY A 43 11.53 32.10 -1.83
CA GLY A 43 11.79 33.14 -2.83
C GLY A 43 10.91 34.39 -2.76
N PHE A 44 10.14 34.60 -1.69
CA PHE A 44 9.41 35.87 -1.51
C PHE A 44 10.33 37.00 -1.06
N HIS A 45 10.12 38.18 -1.66
CA HIS A 45 10.58 39.43 -1.08
C HIS A 45 9.60 39.85 0.02
N VAL A 46 10.00 39.72 1.29
CA VAL A 46 9.13 39.92 2.45
C VAL A 46 9.35 41.29 3.07
N THR A 47 8.30 42.11 3.13
CA THR A 47 8.18 43.26 4.02
C THR A 47 7.42 42.82 5.27
N ARG A 48 7.98 43.02 6.46
CA ARG A 48 7.30 42.70 7.72
C ARG A 48 7.32 43.89 8.66
N GLU A 49 6.20 44.11 9.33
CA GLU A 49 6.05 45.15 10.35
C GLU A 49 5.30 44.60 11.57
N SER A 50 5.54 45.19 12.74
CA SER A 50 4.93 44.78 14.00
C SER A 50 4.42 45.98 14.78
N ASP A 51 3.32 45.80 15.49
CA ASP A 51 2.67 46.82 16.30
C ASP A 51 2.45 48.15 15.58
N VAL A 52 1.74 48.07 14.45
CA VAL A 52 1.58 49.19 13.54
C VAL A 52 0.37 50.05 13.91
N GLU A 53 0.59 51.35 14.04
CA GLU A 53 -0.45 52.36 14.25
C GLU A 53 -1.23 52.66 12.96
N LYS A 54 -2.40 53.31 13.08
CA LYS A 54 -3.31 53.53 11.96
C LYS A 54 -2.67 54.16 10.71
N TYR A 55 -1.96 55.28 10.89
CA TYR A 55 -1.42 56.04 9.75
C TYR A 55 -0.30 55.26 9.05
N ASP A 56 0.60 54.69 9.82
CA ASP A 56 1.69 53.85 9.31
C ASP A 56 1.14 52.59 8.63
N LEU A 57 0.07 52.00 9.15
CA LEU A 57 -0.57 50.85 8.53
C LEU A 57 -1.18 51.19 7.17
N ILE A 58 -1.81 52.36 7.04
CA ILE A 58 -2.34 52.85 5.75
C ILE A 58 -1.18 53.10 4.78
N GLU A 59 -0.13 53.77 5.22
CA GLU A 59 1.04 54.07 4.40
C GLU A 59 1.76 52.80 3.95
N LEU A 60 1.96 51.85 4.86
CA LEU A 60 2.55 50.54 4.59
C LEU A 60 1.78 49.78 3.51
N ILE A 61 0.45 49.72 3.61
CA ILE A 61 -0.41 49.09 2.60
C ILE A 61 -0.31 49.81 1.26
N ILE A 62 -0.27 51.15 1.26
CA ILE A 62 -0.12 51.95 0.03
C ILE A 62 1.23 51.66 -0.62
N ASN A 63 2.30 51.73 0.14
CA ASN A 63 3.66 51.53 -0.34
C ASN A 63 3.84 50.11 -0.85
N PHE A 64 3.35 49.10 -0.13
CA PHE A 64 3.33 47.71 -0.61
C PHE A 64 2.54 47.57 -1.91
N ALA A 65 1.34 48.15 -2.01
CA ALA A 65 0.58 48.11 -3.27
C ALA A 65 1.28 48.84 -4.44
N GLN A 66 2.20 49.77 -4.16
CA GLN A 66 3.02 50.42 -5.17
C GLN A 66 4.22 49.57 -5.61
N THR A 67 4.70 48.63 -4.80
CA THR A 67 5.78 47.73 -5.20
C THR A 67 5.29 46.60 -6.10
N ILE A 68 4.01 46.26 -6.07
CA ILE A 68 3.38 45.19 -6.85
C ILE A 68 3.34 45.53 -8.35
N ASN A 69 3.76 44.56 -9.16
CA ASN A 69 3.64 44.56 -10.61
C ASN A 69 2.52 43.60 -11.02
N ASN A 70 1.91 43.87 -12.17
CA ASN A 70 0.96 42.93 -12.74
C ASN A 70 1.66 41.63 -13.16
N GLY A 71 1.15 40.49 -12.69
CA GLY A 71 1.76 39.16 -12.89
C GLY A 71 2.56 38.65 -11.70
N ASP A 72 2.65 39.41 -10.60
CA ASP A 72 3.30 38.96 -9.36
C ASP A 72 2.50 37.87 -8.64
N LEU A 73 3.19 37.06 -7.83
CA LEU A 73 2.57 36.30 -6.75
C LEU A 73 2.61 37.15 -5.47
N VAL A 74 1.46 37.70 -5.09
CA VAL A 74 1.33 38.60 -3.94
C VAL A 74 0.82 37.82 -2.74
N PHE A 75 1.46 37.98 -1.59
CA PHE A 75 1.06 37.37 -0.33
C PHE A 75 0.86 38.43 0.75
N LEU A 76 -0.23 38.40 1.49
CA LEU A 76 -0.46 39.26 2.64
C LEU A 76 -0.94 38.43 3.81
N TYR A 77 -0.30 38.61 4.95
CA TYR A 77 -0.71 37.99 6.21
C TYR A 77 -0.85 39.07 7.27
N PHE A 78 -2.01 39.10 7.91
CA PHE A 78 -2.25 39.94 9.07
C PHE A 78 -2.63 39.08 10.27
N SER A 79 -1.93 39.26 11.39
CA SER A 79 -2.22 38.65 12.68
C SER A 79 -2.45 39.75 13.72
N GLY A 80 -3.63 39.79 14.31
CA GLY A 80 -4.06 40.89 15.18
C GLY A 80 -5.56 40.91 15.40
N HIS A 81 -6.08 41.93 16.06
CA HIS A 81 -7.52 42.15 16.20
C HIS A 81 -8.14 42.68 14.90
N ALA A 82 -9.32 42.18 14.61
CA ALA A 82 -10.21 42.72 13.58
C ALA A 82 -11.65 42.61 14.08
N CYS A 83 -12.52 43.48 13.58
CA CYS A 83 -13.93 43.47 13.94
C CYS A 83 -14.82 43.78 12.73
N GLN A 84 -16.08 43.37 12.85
CA GLN A 84 -17.10 43.60 11.84
C GLN A 84 -18.06 44.68 12.29
N VAL A 85 -18.38 45.62 11.40
CA VAL A 85 -19.46 46.61 11.58
C VAL A 85 -20.29 46.68 10.31
N ASN A 86 -21.61 46.52 10.43
CA ASN A 86 -22.56 46.55 9.30
C ASN A 86 -22.18 45.61 8.13
N GLY A 87 -21.58 44.45 8.43
CA GLY A 87 -21.16 43.47 7.43
C GLY A 87 -19.82 43.76 6.75
N ALA A 88 -19.13 44.84 7.12
CA ALA A 88 -17.78 45.17 6.64
C ALA A 88 -16.74 44.84 7.71
N ASN A 89 -15.58 44.31 7.26
CA ASN A 89 -14.47 43.93 8.12
C ASN A 89 -13.44 45.05 8.26
N TYR A 90 -12.93 45.25 9.48
CA TYR A 90 -11.94 46.27 9.82
C TYR A 90 -10.79 45.67 10.63
N LEU A 91 -9.55 45.83 10.16
CA LEU A 91 -8.36 45.52 10.94
C LEU A 91 -8.12 46.62 11.98
N ILE A 92 -7.71 46.24 13.18
CA ILE A 92 -7.52 47.18 14.30
C ILE A 92 -6.02 47.49 14.50
N PRO A 93 -5.61 48.77 14.35
CA PRO A 93 -4.25 49.22 14.69
C PRO A 93 -3.97 49.15 16.19
N VAL A 94 -2.69 49.14 16.59
CA VAL A 94 -2.33 49.02 18.03
C VAL A 94 -2.71 50.23 18.88
N ASN A 95 -2.84 51.42 18.28
CA ASN A 95 -3.27 52.65 18.96
C ASN A 95 -4.81 52.71 19.13
N ASP A 96 -5.35 51.67 19.74
CA ASP A 96 -6.77 51.31 19.78
C ASP A 96 -7.58 52.03 20.88
N THR A 97 -6.94 52.91 21.66
CA THR A 97 -7.58 53.66 22.75
C THR A 97 -8.76 54.50 22.28
N TRP A 98 -8.74 54.98 21.04
CA TRP A 98 -9.79 55.78 20.40
C TRP A 98 -11.03 54.97 19.98
N ILE A 99 -10.98 53.63 19.97
CA ILE A 99 -12.05 52.78 19.43
C ILE A 99 -13.03 52.34 20.52
N GLN A 100 -14.05 53.15 20.82
CA GLN A 100 -15.01 52.87 21.90
C GLN A 100 -16.38 52.40 21.37
N THR A 101 -16.70 52.73 20.12
CA THR A 101 -17.99 52.46 19.47
C THR A 101 -17.80 51.91 18.06
N GLU A 102 -18.86 51.32 17.49
CA GLU A 102 -18.87 50.89 16.08
C GLU A 102 -18.54 52.02 15.09
N ARG A 103 -18.90 53.27 15.41
CA ARG A 103 -18.55 54.43 14.57
C ARG A 103 -17.05 54.69 14.60
N ASP A 104 -16.41 54.49 15.74
CA ASP A 104 -14.95 54.66 15.88
C ASP A 104 -14.22 53.56 15.12
N VAL A 105 -14.74 52.33 15.09
CA VAL A 105 -14.22 51.26 14.23
C VAL A 105 -14.28 51.68 12.76
N ILE A 106 -15.42 52.18 12.28
CA ILE A 106 -15.56 52.63 10.88
C ILE A 106 -14.57 53.78 10.58
N ALA A 107 -14.36 54.70 11.52
CA ALA A 107 -13.49 55.86 11.34
C ALA A 107 -12.00 55.53 11.49
N PHE A 108 -11.64 54.58 12.35
CA PHE A 108 -10.26 54.33 12.80
C PHE A 108 -9.67 53.01 12.32
N GLY A 109 -10.49 51.98 12.11
CA GLY A 109 -10.07 50.69 11.58
C GLY A 109 -9.74 50.73 10.08
N ILE A 110 -8.99 49.72 9.62
CA ILE A 110 -8.64 49.57 8.20
C ILE A 110 -9.65 48.67 7.53
N ASN A 111 -10.47 49.24 6.65
CA ASN A 111 -11.47 48.48 5.90
C ASN A 111 -10.80 47.45 4.97
N VAL A 112 -11.09 46.17 5.21
CA VAL A 112 -10.46 45.04 4.52
C VAL A 112 -10.81 45.02 3.03
N ASP A 113 -12.07 45.21 2.65
CA ASP A 113 -12.49 45.23 1.24
C ASP A 113 -11.74 46.29 0.41
N ARG A 114 -11.57 47.49 0.98
CA ARG A 114 -10.82 48.58 0.34
C ARG A 114 -9.34 48.22 0.18
N MET A 115 -8.75 47.60 1.19
CA MET A 115 -7.36 47.12 1.15
C MET A 115 -7.17 46.05 0.08
N LEU A 116 -8.02 45.02 0.08
CA LEU A 116 -8.00 43.93 -0.90
C LEU A 116 -8.12 44.47 -2.33
N ARG A 117 -9.11 45.33 -2.57
CA ARG A 117 -9.33 45.94 -3.89
C ARG A 117 -8.09 46.71 -4.37
N ARG A 118 -7.50 47.54 -3.50
CA ARG A 118 -6.29 48.32 -3.83
C ARG A 118 -5.11 47.43 -4.25
N ILE A 119 -4.96 46.27 -3.62
CA ILE A 119 -3.88 45.32 -3.95
C ILE A 119 -4.21 44.56 -5.23
N VAL A 120 -5.41 44.00 -5.34
CA VAL A 120 -5.84 43.21 -6.50
C VAL A 120 -5.85 44.03 -7.79
N GLU A 121 -6.23 45.31 -7.75
CA GLU A 121 -6.18 46.22 -8.91
C GLU A 121 -4.77 46.38 -9.50
N ARG A 122 -3.72 46.15 -8.71
CA ARG A 122 -2.31 46.21 -9.16
C ARG A 122 -1.85 44.91 -9.80
N ASN A 123 -2.49 43.80 -9.48
CA ASN A 123 -2.14 42.46 -9.95
C ASN A 123 -3.35 41.63 -10.43
N PRO A 124 -4.06 42.09 -11.48
CA PRO A 124 -5.22 41.39 -12.03
C PRO A 124 -4.88 40.13 -12.84
N SER A 125 -3.64 39.97 -13.30
CA SER A 125 -3.27 38.91 -14.25
C SER A 125 -2.79 37.59 -13.63
N TYR A 126 -2.49 37.56 -12.33
CA TYR A 126 -2.03 36.33 -11.66
C TYR A 126 -2.72 36.07 -10.32
N ALA A 127 -1.98 36.10 -9.20
CA ALA A 127 -2.47 35.58 -7.92
C ALA A 127 -2.20 36.51 -6.74
N ASN A 128 -3.21 36.72 -5.92
CA ASN A 128 -3.14 37.46 -4.67
C ASN A 128 -3.65 36.58 -3.52
N ILE A 129 -2.79 36.25 -2.56
CA ILE A 129 -3.09 35.36 -1.43
C ILE A 129 -3.18 36.21 -0.16
N PHE A 130 -4.35 36.27 0.45
CA PHE A 130 -4.63 37.06 1.64
C PHE A 130 -5.00 36.17 2.81
N ILE A 131 -4.36 36.37 3.96
CA ILE A 131 -4.58 35.57 5.16
C ILE A 131 -4.85 36.50 6.34
N PHE A 132 -5.96 36.27 7.01
CA PHE A 132 -6.42 37.01 8.18
C PHE A 132 -6.50 36.09 9.39
N ASP A 133 -5.47 36.16 10.24
CA ASP A 133 -5.41 35.47 11.52
C ASP A 133 -5.94 36.38 12.64
N CYS A 134 -7.25 36.64 12.61
CA CYS A 134 -7.87 37.74 13.37
C CYS A 134 -9.07 37.35 14.22
N CYS A 135 -9.26 36.06 14.49
CA CYS A 135 -10.49 35.55 15.10
C CYS A 135 -10.59 35.76 16.62
N ARG A 136 -9.93 36.77 17.19
CA ARG A 136 -10.00 37.06 18.63
C ARG A 136 -10.99 38.22 18.85
N PRO A 137 -11.78 38.18 19.93
CA PRO A 137 -12.76 39.23 20.17
C PRO A 137 -12.01 40.51 20.60
N TYR A 138 -12.26 41.61 19.90
CA TYR A 138 -11.72 42.92 20.25
C TYR A 138 -12.52 43.54 21.40
N ALA A 139 -11.89 43.88 22.53
CA ALA A 139 -12.53 44.49 23.68
C ALA A 139 -12.77 46.00 23.47
N GLY A 140 -13.77 46.30 22.65
CA GLY A 140 -14.18 47.65 22.25
C GLY A 140 -15.39 48.20 23.02
N GLY A 141 -15.31 48.41 24.34
CA GLY A 141 -16.47 48.89 25.11
C GLY A 141 -17.72 47.98 25.03
N SER A 142 -18.81 48.33 25.73
CA SER A 142 -19.99 47.44 25.84
C SER A 142 -20.86 47.36 24.57
N VAL A 143 -20.51 48.08 23.51
CA VAL A 143 -21.37 48.31 22.31
C VAL A 143 -20.76 47.72 21.04
N ILE A 144 -19.48 47.33 21.03
CA ILE A 144 -18.87 46.66 19.87
C ILE A 144 -19.23 45.18 19.93
N ASN A 145 -19.84 44.69 18.84
CA ASN A 145 -20.25 43.30 18.72
C ASN A 145 -19.02 42.38 18.65
N ASN A 146 -18.85 41.48 19.63
CA ASN A 146 -17.71 40.57 19.75
C ASN A 146 -17.80 39.34 18.81
N GLN A 147 -18.48 39.47 17.68
CA GLN A 147 -18.58 38.42 16.67
C GLN A 147 -17.32 38.41 15.79
N GLY A 148 -17.00 37.23 15.24
CA GLY A 148 -15.92 37.09 14.25
C GLY A 148 -16.16 37.88 12.97
N LEU A 149 -15.27 37.71 11.99
CA LEU A 149 -15.32 38.48 10.74
C LEU A 149 -16.49 38.07 9.82
N ALA A 150 -16.92 39.03 9.00
CA ALA A 150 -17.92 38.85 7.96
C ALA A 150 -17.34 38.05 6.80
N GLU A 151 -18.20 37.34 6.09
CA GLU A 151 -17.84 36.75 4.81
C GLU A 151 -17.63 37.86 3.76
N ILE A 152 -16.50 37.81 3.06
CA ILE A 152 -16.18 38.73 1.94
C ILE A 152 -16.61 38.05 0.64
N GLY A 153 -17.15 38.81 -0.32
CA GLY A 153 -17.48 38.28 -1.64
C GLY A 153 -16.26 37.73 -2.38
N ARG A 154 -16.48 36.75 -3.27
CA ARG A 154 -15.41 36.26 -4.16
C ARG A 154 -14.81 37.41 -4.97
N THR A 155 -13.48 37.53 -4.91
CA THR A 155 -12.70 38.52 -5.67
C THR A 155 -11.84 37.79 -6.70
N GLU A 156 -12.03 38.09 -7.99
CA GLU A 156 -11.26 37.45 -9.06
C GLU A 156 -9.76 37.75 -8.94
N GLY A 157 -8.93 36.73 -9.13
CA GLY A 157 -7.48 36.80 -8.94
C GLY A 157 -7.03 36.77 -7.48
N ALA A 158 -7.94 36.54 -6.51
CA ALA A 158 -7.61 36.49 -5.09
C ALA A 158 -8.02 35.19 -4.40
N PHE A 159 -7.18 34.70 -3.50
CA PHE A 159 -7.48 33.67 -2.51
C PHE A 159 -7.48 34.32 -1.14
N ILE A 160 -8.59 34.21 -0.40
CA ILE A 160 -8.73 34.81 0.93
C ILE A 160 -8.93 33.69 1.95
N GLN A 161 -8.13 33.70 3.00
CA GLN A 161 -8.17 32.72 4.08
C GLN A 161 -8.38 33.41 5.42
N PHE A 162 -9.41 33.00 6.15
CA PHE A 162 -9.63 33.37 7.54
C PHE A 162 -9.23 32.21 8.45
N SER A 163 -8.74 32.52 9.66
CA SER A 163 -8.35 31.51 10.65
C SER A 163 -9.55 30.78 11.31
N CYS A 164 -10.77 31.25 11.11
CA CYS A 164 -12.03 30.66 11.61
C CYS A 164 -13.20 30.94 10.66
N ASP A 165 -14.39 30.42 10.97
CA ASP A 165 -15.60 30.61 10.16
C ASP A 165 -16.21 32.01 10.38
N LYS A 166 -17.14 32.41 9.52
CA LYS A 166 -17.81 33.71 9.63
C LYS A 166 -18.51 33.85 10.99
N ASN A 167 -18.37 35.04 11.58
CA ASN A 167 -18.89 35.36 12.91
C ASN A 167 -18.35 34.46 14.06
N GLN A 168 -17.33 33.63 13.82
CA GLN A 168 -16.73 32.76 14.83
C GLN A 168 -15.53 33.42 15.53
N VAL A 169 -15.29 33.07 16.80
CA VAL A 169 -14.09 33.45 17.55
C VAL A 169 -13.22 32.21 17.78
N ALA A 170 -11.91 32.35 17.62
CA ALA A 170 -10.88 31.34 17.91
C ALA A 170 -9.75 31.95 18.75
N SER A 171 -9.43 31.32 19.88
CA SER A 171 -8.49 31.85 20.88
C SER A 171 -7.06 31.27 20.78
N ASN A 172 -6.81 30.31 19.90
CA ASN A 172 -5.52 29.60 19.82
C ASN A 172 -4.78 29.89 18.50
N ASN A 173 -3.46 29.66 18.52
CA ASN A 173 -2.56 29.85 17.37
C ASN A 173 -2.54 28.64 16.41
N LEU A 174 -3.62 27.87 16.38
CA LEU A 174 -3.65 26.56 15.75
C LEU A 174 -3.64 26.63 14.22
N PHE A 175 -4.38 27.59 13.66
CA PHE A 175 -4.36 27.84 12.22
C PHE A 175 -2.93 28.15 11.75
N THR A 176 -2.25 29.06 12.42
CA THR A 176 -0.89 29.47 12.04
C THR A 176 0.14 28.36 12.30
N LYS A 177 -0.03 27.53 13.34
CA LYS A 177 0.78 26.30 13.52
C LYS A 177 0.74 25.42 12.26
N HIS A 178 -0.46 25.16 11.72
CA HIS A 178 -0.62 24.36 10.51
C HIS A 178 -0.17 25.10 9.25
N LEU A 179 -0.36 26.42 9.19
CA LEU A 179 0.18 27.26 8.11
C LEU A 179 1.70 27.11 7.99
N LEU A 180 2.43 27.33 9.09
CA LEU A 180 3.89 27.26 9.13
C LEU A 180 4.41 25.87 8.73
N LYS A 181 3.65 24.81 9.02
CA LYS A 181 4.01 23.43 8.65
C LYS A 181 3.92 23.16 7.14
N ASN A 182 2.91 23.71 6.47
CA ASN A 182 2.57 23.32 5.08
C ASN A 182 2.97 24.38 4.02
N ILE A 183 3.25 25.63 4.40
CA ILE A 183 3.41 26.76 3.44
C ILE A 183 4.59 26.62 2.47
N THR A 184 5.58 25.79 2.81
CA THR A 184 6.81 25.60 2.01
C THR A 184 6.78 24.33 1.14
N GLU A 185 5.65 23.61 1.10
CA GLU A 185 5.55 22.38 0.32
C GLU A 185 5.81 22.63 -1.17
N GLU A 186 6.76 21.86 -1.71
CA GLU A 186 7.17 21.94 -3.11
C GLU A 186 6.09 21.35 -4.02
N ASN A 187 5.77 22.06 -5.10
CA ASN A 187 4.90 21.57 -6.17
C ASN A 187 3.48 21.17 -5.73
N VAL A 188 3.00 21.72 -4.62
CA VAL A 188 1.61 21.58 -4.15
C VAL A 188 0.84 22.86 -4.45
N GLN A 189 -0.34 22.74 -5.06
CA GLN A 189 -1.14 23.92 -5.40
C GLN A 189 -1.56 24.65 -4.13
N VAL A 190 -1.58 25.98 -4.18
CA VAL A 190 -1.94 26.82 -3.03
C VAL A 190 -3.31 26.45 -2.44
N VAL A 191 -4.27 26.10 -3.30
CA VAL A 191 -5.62 25.69 -2.88
C VAL A 191 -5.59 24.35 -2.11
N ASP A 192 -4.71 23.42 -2.49
CA ASP A 192 -4.55 22.13 -1.80
C ASP A 192 -3.93 22.32 -0.41
N ILE A 193 -2.91 23.19 -0.31
CA ILE A 193 -2.26 23.55 0.97
C ILE A 193 -3.32 24.04 1.97
N PHE A 194 -4.12 25.04 1.58
CA PHE A 194 -5.13 25.60 2.48
C PHE A 194 -6.29 24.66 2.76
N ARG A 195 -6.70 23.82 1.80
CA ARG A 195 -7.70 22.78 2.05
C ARG A 195 -7.23 21.81 3.15
N ARG A 196 -5.96 21.42 3.12
CA ARG A 196 -5.37 20.57 4.16
C ARG A 196 -5.32 21.28 5.51
N ILE A 197 -4.88 22.53 5.55
CA ILE A 197 -4.87 23.33 6.80
C ILE A 197 -6.28 23.42 7.40
N VAL A 198 -7.32 23.65 6.59
CA VAL A 198 -8.72 23.68 7.05
C VAL A 198 -9.10 22.36 7.70
N HIS A 199 -8.76 21.23 7.06
CA HIS A 199 -9.03 19.89 7.56
C HIS A 199 -8.30 19.61 8.89
N ASP A 200 -7.00 19.89 8.95
CA ASP A 200 -6.17 19.65 10.13
C ASP A 200 -6.63 20.47 11.34
N VAL A 201 -7.05 21.72 11.14
CA VAL A 201 -7.63 22.56 12.21
C VAL A 201 -9.00 22.03 12.64
N TYR A 202 -9.86 21.64 11.69
CA TYR A 202 -11.18 21.12 12.00
C TYR A 202 -11.10 19.83 12.84
N ASP A 203 -10.18 18.94 12.50
CA ASP A 203 -9.97 17.69 13.22
C ASP A 203 -9.31 17.90 14.60
N GLU A 204 -8.23 18.69 14.68
CA GLU A 204 -7.50 18.92 15.95
C GLU A 204 -8.37 19.69 16.97
N THR A 205 -9.35 20.46 16.50
CA THR A 205 -10.31 21.14 17.39
C THR A 205 -11.56 20.32 17.72
N HIS A 206 -11.64 19.05 17.29
CA HIS A 206 -12.85 18.24 17.41
C HIS A 206 -14.07 18.95 16.84
N GLN A 207 -13.93 19.46 15.61
CA GLN A 207 -14.97 20.14 14.82
C GLN A 207 -15.45 21.47 15.39
N LYS A 208 -14.71 22.05 16.35
CA LYS A 208 -15.08 23.33 16.98
C LYS A 208 -14.63 24.55 16.20
N GLN A 209 -13.59 24.46 15.38
CA GLN A 209 -13.07 25.56 14.58
C GLN A 209 -12.92 25.13 13.14
N ARG A 210 -13.49 25.91 12.21
CA ARG A 210 -13.35 25.67 10.77
C ARG A 210 -12.85 26.93 10.08
N PRO A 211 -11.58 26.99 9.65
CA PRO A 211 -11.09 28.12 8.85
C PRO A 211 -11.90 28.28 7.55
N LEU A 212 -12.20 29.52 7.16
CA LEU A 212 -12.95 29.83 5.94
C LEU A 212 -12.01 30.21 4.79
N SER A 213 -12.18 29.56 3.64
CA SER A 213 -11.42 29.85 2.40
C SER A 213 -12.35 30.37 1.31
N ILE A 214 -11.95 31.43 0.63
CA ILE A 214 -12.67 32.04 -0.50
C ILE A 214 -11.73 32.07 -1.70
N ASN A 215 -12.05 31.28 -2.72
CA ASN A 215 -11.18 31.10 -3.88
C ASN A 215 -11.73 31.81 -5.13
N GLY A 216 -11.05 32.85 -5.57
CA GLY A 216 -11.25 33.52 -6.85
C GLY A 216 -10.04 33.40 -7.80
N LEU A 217 -9.10 32.49 -7.55
CA LEU A 217 -7.94 32.27 -8.41
C LEU A 217 -8.33 31.61 -9.74
N LYS A 218 -7.61 31.97 -10.81
CA LYS A 218 -7.64 31.25 -12.09
C LYS A 218 -6.79 29.99 -11.93
N GLN A 219 -7.40 28.81 -12.01
CA GLN A 219 -6.76 27.52 -11.70
C GLN A 219 -5.93 26.93 -12.85
N ASP A 220 -5.91 27.60 -14.02
CA ASP A 220 -5.13 27.19 -15.18
C ASP A 220 -4.27 28.38 -15.67
N PRO A 221 -2.92 28.31 -15.52
CA PRO A 221 -2.17 27.23 -14.90
C PRO A 221 -2.34 27.18 -13.36
N PRO A 222 -2.06 26.03 -12.71
CA PRO A 222 -2.10 25.93 -11.26
C PRO A 222 -1.09 26.87 -10.58
N ILE A 223 -1.45 27.38 -9.40
CA ILE A 223 -0.67 28.36 -8.66
C ILE A 223 0.04 27.66 -7.49
N PHE A 224 1.35 27.79 -7.43
CA PHE A 224 2.21 27.21 -6.40
C PHE A 224 2.93 28.30 -5.61
N LEU A 225 3.01 28.15 -4.29
CA LEU A 225 3.84 29.05 -3.47
C LEU A 225 5.32 28.70 -3.59
N ASN A 226 5.65 27.41 -3.61
CA ASN A 226 6.99 26.88 -3.80
C ASN A 226 7.02 25.96 -5.03
N TYR A 227 7.17 26.55 -6.22
CA TYR A 227 7.40 25.78 -7.45
C TYR A 227 8.88 25.45 -7.57
N VAL A 228 9.20 24.17 -7.52
CA VAL A 228 10.54 23.67 -7.83
C VAL A 228 10.40 22.93 -9.14
N THR A 229 11.03 23.45 -10.19
CA THR A 229 11.02 22.79 -11.51
C THR A 229 11.39 21.33 -11.30
N PRO A 230 10.48 20.38 -11.57
CA PRO A 230 10.84 18.98 -11.51
C PRO A 230 12.04 18.78 -12.42
N PRO A 231 13.02 17.92 -12.06
CA PRO A 231 14.11 17.61 -12.98
C PRO A 231 13.48 17.30 -14.33
N SER A 232 13.96 17.95 -15.40
CA SER A 232 13.44 17.72 -16.75
C SER A 232 13.42 16.21 -16.97
N ALA A 233 12.24 15.66 -17.31
CA ALA A 233 12.11 14.24 -17.56
C ALA A 233 13.29 13.80 -18.43
N PRO A 234 14.14 12.88 -17.96
CA PRO A 234 15.34 12.52 -18.70
C PRO A 234 14.92 12.11 -20.11
N VAL A 235 15.60 12.68 -21.11
CA VAL A 235 15.43 12.22 -22.50
C VAL A 235 15.65 10.71 -22.47
N PRO A 236 14.70 9.90 -22.97
CA PRO A 236 14.78 8.46 -22.81
C PRO A 236 16.06 7.93 -23.47
N ILE A 237 16.96 7.40 -22.64
CA ILE A 237 18.19 6.76 -23.11
C ILE A 237 17.83 5.31 -23.40
N TRP A 238 17.69 5.01 -24.68
CA TRP A 238 17.47 3.64 -25.13
C TRP A 238 18.80 2.90 -25.24
N VAL A 239 18.85 1.72 -24.63
CA VAL A 239 20.07 0.92 -24.53
C VAL A 239 20.04 -0.21 -25.55
N GLU A 240 20.91 -0.13 -26.55
CA GLU A 240 21.14 -1.24 -27.48
C GLU A 240 21.72 -2.45 -26.75
N ILE A 241 21.31 -3.65 -27.18
CA ILE A 241 21.83 -4.90 -26.66
C ILE A 241 23.10 -5.25 -27.43
N LYS A 242 24.19 -5.42 -26.70
CA LYS A 242 25.45 -5.87 -27.32
C LYS A 242 25.28 -7.28 -27.88
N PRO A 243 25.88 -7.60 -29.04
CA PRO A 243 25.76 -8.93 -29.67
C PRO A 243 26.05 -10.10 -28.72
N GLU A 244 27.04 -9.96 -27.86
CA GLU A 244 27.45 -10.96 -26.87
C GLU A 244 26.46 -11.19 -25.72
N GLU A 245 25.62 -10.20 -25.39
CA GLU A 245 24.63 -10.26 -24.31
C GLU A 245 23.26 -10.76 -24.80
N LYS A 246 23.04 -10.75 -26.12
CA LYS A 246 21.74 -11.00 -26.74
C LYS A 246 21.19 -12.40 -26.47
N GLU A 247 22.03 -13.43 -26.56
CA GLU A 247 21.60 -14.82 -26.37
C GLU A 247 21.23 -15.11 -24.91
N SER A 248 22.04 -14.63 -23.96
CA SER A 248 21.74 -14.71 -22.53
C SER A 248 20.46 -13.98 -22.17
N PHE A 249 20.27 -12.77 -22.72
CA PHE A 249 19.07 -11.98 -22.46
C PHE A 249 17.82 -12.68 -23.00
N LEU A 250 17.85 -13.19 -24.24
CA LEU A 250 16.73 -13.93 -24.82
C LEU A 250 16.37 -15.19 -24.03
N LYS A 251 17.38 -15.90 -23.49
CA LYS A 251 17.15 -17.08 -22.65
C LYS A 251 16.43 -16.71 -21.35
N GLU A 252 16.92 -15.70 -20.63
CA GLU A 252 16.31 -15.20 -19.39
C GLU A 252 14.86 -14.71 -19.61
N GLN A 253 14.65 -14.01 -20.72
CA GLN A 253 13.34 -13.53 -21.18
C GLN A 253 12.38 -14.70 -21.46
N SER A 254 12.87 -15.77 -22.09
CA SER A 254 12.05 -16.96 -22.38
C SER A 254 11.62 -17.72 -21.13
N GLU A 255 12.52 -17.86 -20.15
CA GLU A 255 12.24 -18.53 -18.88
C GLU A 255 11.21 -17.74 -18.07
N SER A 256 11.36 -16.41 -18.00
CA SER A 256 10.43 -15.51 -17.30
C SER A 256 9.06 -15.45 -17.98
N LYS A 257 9.04 -15.43 -19.32
CA LYS A 257 7.82 -15.43 -20.13
C LYS A 257 6.98 -16.68 -19.94
N ALA A 258 7.60 -17.86 -19.90
CA ALA A 258 6.89 -19.13 -19.78
C ALA A 258 5.99 -19.17 -18.53
N SER A 259 6.47 -18.62 -17.41
CA SER A 259 5.70 -18.52 -16.17
C SER A 259 4.48 -17.60 -16.33
N CYS A 260 4.68 -16.41 -16.89
CA CYS A 260 3.59 -15.43 -17.04
C CYS A 260 2.56 -15.84 -18.10
N ASP A 261 3.00 -16.47 -19.19
CA ASP A 261 2.09 -16.94 -20.24
C ASP A 261 1.20 -18.09 -19.76
N SER A 262 1.62 -18.82 -18.72
CA SER A 262 0.81 -19.86 -18.09
C SER A 262 -0.37 -19.33 -17.25
N LEU A 263 -0.41 -18.02 -16.95
CA LEU A 263 -1.49 -17.43 -16.16
C LEU A 263 -2.80 -17.31 -16.98
N PRO A 264 -3.97 -17.54 -16.35
CA PRO A 264 -5.27 -17.29 -16.96
C PRO A 264 -5.53 -15.82 -17.24
N ASN A 265 -6.42 -15.56 -18.18
CA ASN A 265 -7.01 -14.23 -18.37
C ASN A 265 -7.92 -13.88 -17.20
N VAL A 266 -7.96 -12.58 -16.85
CA VAL A 266 -8.85 -12.05 -15.80
C VAL A 266 -10.33 -12.38 -16.09
N GLU A 267 -10.72 -12.35 -17.36
CA GLU A 267 -12.07 -12.69 -17.81
C GLU A 267 -12.43 -14.17 -17.55
N GLU A 268 -11.48 -15.10 -17.60
CA GLU A 268 -11.72 -16.53 -17.33
C GLU A 268 -12.00 -16.79 -15.85
N ILE A 269 -11.30 -16.07 -14.97
CA ILE A 269 -11.43 -16.19 -13.50
C ILE A 269 -12.72 -15.52 -13.01
N THR A 270 -13.10 -14.40 -13.62
CA THR A 270 -14.23 -13.59 -13.16
C THR A 270 -15.57 -14.04 -13.72
N ASN A 271 -15.58 -14.94 -14.70
CA ASN A 271 -16.80 -15.40 -15.33
C ASN A 271 -17.50 -16.49 -14.50
N PRO A 272 -18.64 -16.21 -13.85
CA PRO A 272 -19.39 -17.21 -13.09
C PRO A 272 -20.01 -18.29 -13.99
N GLU A 273 -20.06 -18.08 -15.31
CA GLU A 273 -20.55 -19.06 -16.27
C GLU A 273 -19.49 -20.08 -16.70
N ASN A 274 -18.23 -19.94 -16.24
CA ASN A 274 -17.15 -20.87 -16.56
C ASN A 274 -17.49 -22.31 -16.08
N GLU A 275 -17.43 -23.28 -17.00
CA GLU A 275 -17.81 -24.67 -16.73
C GLU A 275 -16.92 -25.35 -15.68
N ASP A 276 -15.62 -25.06 -15.66
CA ASP A 276 -14.69 -25.65 -14.67
C ASP A 276 -14.93 -25.08 -13.27
N VAL A 277 -15.26 -23.80 -13.17
CA VAL A 277 -15.66 -23.18 -11.90
C VAL A 277 -16.95 -23.81 -11.38
N LYS A 278 -17.96 -23.97 -12.23
CA LYS A 278 -19.22 -24.65 -11.86
C LYS A 278 -18.97 -26.07 -11.40
N ARG A 279 -18.16 -26.85 -12.12
CA ARG A 279 -17.81 -28.22 -11.73
C ARG A 279 -17.09 -28.29 -10.40
N ALA A 280 -16.17 -27.36 -10.13
CA ALA A 280 -15.49 -27.29 -8.84
C ALA A 280 -16.45 -26.90 -7.71
N GLU A 281 -17.33 -25.92 -7.92
CA GLU A 281 -18.38 -25.55 -6.95
C GLU A 281 -19.32 -26.73 -6.67
N GLU A 282 -19.76 -27.45 -7.70
CA GLU A 282 -20.58 -28.66 -7.56
C GLU A 282 -19.85 -29.79 -6.84
N PHE A 283 -18.58 -30.02 -7.17
CA PHE A 283 -17.74 -31.03 -6.51
C PHE A 283 -17.49 -30.71 -5.04
N THR A 284 -17.21 -29.44 -4.74
CA THR A 284 -17.06 -28.93 -3.38
C THR A 284 -18.36 -29.13 -2.59
N LYS A 285 -19.48 -28.69 -3.16
CA LYS A 285 -20.80 -28.87 -2.56
C LYS A 285 -21.13 -30.33 -2.35
N HIS A 286 -20.77 -31.20 -3.28
CA HIS A 286 -20.97 -32.65 -3.13
C HIS A 286 -20.22 -33.18 -1.90
N ILE A 287 -18.94 -32.84 -1.75
CA ILE A 287 -18.11 -33.22 -0.59
C ILE A 287 -18.71 -32.67 0.71
N LEU A 288 -19.06 -31.38 0.75
CA LEU A 288 -19.44 -30.69 2.00
C LEU A 288 -20.93 -30.83 2.36
N SER A 289 -21.75 -31.40 1.46
CA SER A 289 -23.20 -31.54 1.68
C SER A 289 -23.58 -32.44 2.85
N LYS A 290 -22.66 -33.31 3.28
CA LYS A 290 -22.85 -34.24 4.39
C LYS A 290 -21.70 -34.08 5.38
N ALA A 291 -22.02 -34.27 6.66
CA ALA A 291 -20.97 -34.34 7.67
C ALA A 291 -20.15 -35.62 7.42
N PRO A 292 -18.81 -35.57 7.52
CA PRO A 292 -17.96 -36.73 7.36
C PRO A 292 -18.06 -37.66 8.58
N SER A 293 -17.70 -38.94 8.42
CA SER A 293 -17.65 -39.92 9.52
C SER A 293 -16.65 -39.57 10.62
N GLY A 294 -15.58 -38.84 10.27
CA GLY A 294 -14.43 -38.61 11.15
C GLY A 294 -13.35 -39.69 11.06
N ASP A 295 -13.49 -40.69 10.19
CA ASP A 295 -12.42 -41.66 9.91
C ASP A 295 -11.38 -41.06 8.96
N LEU A 296 -10.13 -40.97 9.42
CA LEU A 296 -9.01 -40.45 8.64
C LEU A 296 -8.63 -41.35 7.44
N ASN A 297 -9.14 -42.58 7.36
CA ASN A 297 -8.96 -43.40 6.17
C ASN A 297 -9.86 -42.93 5.00
N GLN A 298 -11.00 -42.30 5.30
CA GLN A 298 -11.94 -41.80 4.31
C GLN A 298 -11.52 -40.42 3.78
N MET A 299 -11.46 -40.28 2.46
CA MET A 299 -11.05 -39.01 1.84
C MET A 299 -12.02 -37.87 2.12
N GLU A 300 -13.31 -38.14 2.34
CA GLU A 300 -14.29 -37.13 2.72
C GLU A 300 -13.91 -36.43 4.03
N THR A 301 -13.50 -37.18 5.06
CA THR A 301 -12.99 -36.62 6.32
C THR A 301 -11.74 -35.78 6.09
N VAL A 302 -10.81 -36.26 5.25
CA VAL A 302 -9.60 -35.52 4.87
C VAL A 302 -9.97 -34.22 4.18
N CYS A 303 -10.90 -34.24 3.21
CA CYS A 303 -11.35 -33.05 2.51
C CYS A 303 -12.04 -32.06 3.45
N HIS A 304 -12.84 -32.50 4.42
CA HIS A 304 -13.41 -31.59 5.42
C HIS A 304 -12.36 -30.96 6.32
N ILE A 305 -11.37 -31.76 6.76
CA ILE A 305 -10.21 -31.25 7.49
C ILE A 305 -9.55 -30.17 6.62
N VAL A 306 -9.18 -30.52 5.39
CA VAL A 306 -8.54 -29.66 4.38
C VAL A 306 -9.34 -28.38 4.10
N HIS A 307 -10.66 -28.47 3.94
CA HIS A 307 -11.55 -27.33 3.72
C HIS A 307 -11.49 -26.35 4.90
N GLN A 308 -11.53 -26.90 6.12
CA GLN A 308 -11.38 -26.11 7.34
C GLN A 308 -9.99 -25.46 7.44
N LEU A 309 -8.96 -26.05 6.82
CA LEU A 309 -7.61 -25.46 6.78
C LEU A 309 -7.55 -24.26 5.84
N PHE A 310 -8.30 -24.28 4.73
CA PHE A 310 -8.08 -23.38 3.59
C PHE A 310 -9.16 -22.32 3.37
N GLN A 311 -10.25 -22.36 4.13
CA GLN A 311 -11.23 -21.28 4.10
C GLN A 311 -10.67 -20.00 4.76
N ASN A 312 -11.06 -18.85 4.21
CA ASN A 312 -10.80 -17.51 4.75
C ASN A 312 -12.12 -16.96 5.34
N GLU A 313 -12.04 -16.01 6.29
CA GLU A 313 -13.19 -15.25 6.85
C GLU A 313 -14.24 -14.82 5.79
N ASN A 314 -13.83 -14.57 4.54
CA ASN A 314 -14.72 -14.11 3.48
C ASN A 314 -15.01 -15.13 2.35
N GLN A 315 -14.31 -16.28 2.29
CA GLN A 315 -14.36 -17.19 1.12
C GLN A 315 -14.10 -18.66 1.46
N GLU A 316 -14.96 -19.54 0.94
CA GLU A 316 -14.82 -21.00 1.01
C GLU A 316 -13.71 -21.51 0.07
N CYS A 317 -13.03 -22.58 0.48
CA CYS A 317 -12.08 -23.29 -0.37
C CYS A 317 -12.83 -24.22 -1.34
N LEU A 318 -12.66 -24.02 -2.65
CA LEU A 318 -13.21 -24.89 -3.68
C LEU A 318 -12.31 -26.09 -3.94
N PHE A 319 -12.89 -27.28 -3.91
CA PHE A 319 -12.28 -28.51 -4.38
C PHE A 319 -12.47 -28.72 -5.87
N PHE A 320 -11.45 -29.29 -6.50
CA PHE A 320 -11.58 -29.90 -7.82
C PHE A 320 -10.68 -31.13 -7.95
N ASP A 321 -10.87 -31.89 -9.01
CA ASP A 321 -10.03 -33.05 -9.35
C ASP A 321 -9.48 -32.86 -10.76
N SER A 322 -8.18 -32.55 -10.86
CA SER A 322 -7.54 -32.31 -12.16
C SER A 322 -7.54 -33.56 -13.05
N ARG A 323 -7.71 -34.76 -12.48
CA ARG A 323 -7.80 -36.02 -13.25
C ARG A 323 -9.13 -36.13 -14.00
N GLN A 324 -10.13 -35.34 -13.63
CA GLN A 324 -11.46 -35.31 -14.24
C GLN A 324 -11.64 -34.17 -15.25
N GLY A 325 -10.52 -33.56 -15.69
CA GLY A 325 -10.53 -32.53 -16.72
C GLY A 325 -10.97 -31.15 -16.25
N VAL A 326 -11.15 -30.93 -14.94
CA VAL A 326 -11.35 -29.60 -14.36
C VAL A 326 -9.99 -28.90 -14.31
N ASN A 327 -9.82 -27.84 -15.08
CA ASN A 327 -8.55 -27.11 -15.18
C ASN A 327 -8.71 -25.67 -14.68
N LEU A 328 -8.76 -25.50 -13.35
CA LEU A 328 -8.74 -24.18 -12.72
C LEU A 328 -7.33 -23.54 -12.70
N TYR A 329 -6.46 -23.92 -13.64
CA TYR A 329 -5.01 -23.67 -13.65
C TYR A 329 -4.31 -24.26 -12.41
N ASN A 330 -2.98 -24.39 -12.45
CA ASN A 330 -2.20 -25.25 -11.54
C ASN A 330 -2.54 -25.07 -10.05
N SER A 331 -3.33 -26.00 -9.51
CA SER A 331 -3.74 -26.13 -8.10
C SER A 331 -2.58 -26.26 -7.13
N PHE A 332 -1.48 -26.86 -7.57
CA PHE A 332 -0.29 -27.00 -6.75
C PHE A 332 0.40 -25.65 -6.52
N GLY A 333 -0.07 -24.59 -7.17
CA GLY A 333 0.40 -23.20 -7.20
C GLY A 333 -0.23 -22.28 -6.15
N ASN A 334 -1.20 -22.72 -5.34
CA ASN A 334 -2.28 -21.80 -4.97
C ASN A 334 -2.57 -21.68 -3.45
N LEU A 335 -1.94 -20.73 -2.71
CA LEU A 335 -2.33 -20.15 -1.39
C LEU A 335 -1.25 -19.24 -0.74
N THR A 336 0.01 -19.36 -1.11
CA THR A 336 1.14 -18.50 -0.68
C THR A 336 1.44 -17.33 -1.63
N ASP A 337 0.88 -17.33 -2.84
CA ASP A 337 0.97 -16.19 -3.79
C ASP A 337 0.07 -15.02 -3.40
N LEU A 338 -0.64 -15.16 -2.28
CA LEU A 338 -1.35 -14.08 -1.58
C LEU A 338 -0.40 -13.11 -0.87
N SER A 339 0.92 -13.30 -1.00
CA SER A 339 1.87 -12.20 -0.80
C SER A 339 1.59 -11.11 -1.82
N PHE A 340 0.82 -10.10 -1.42
CA PHE A 340 0.46 -8.91 -2.20
C PHE A 340 1.68 -8.23 -2.86
N ASP A 341 2.89 -8.42 -2.33
CA ASP A 341 4.15 -7.91 -2.92
C ASP A 341 4.54 -8.58 -4.26
N TYR A 342 3.94 -9.74 -4.56
CA TYR A 342 4.30 -10.58 -5.70
C TYR A 342 3.15 -10.99 -6.61
N THR A 343 1.87 -10.75 -6.28
CA THR A 343 0.78 -11.21 -7.16
C THR A 343 0.64 -10.31 -8.38
N PRO A 344 1.18 -10.68 -9.55
CA PRO A 344 1.31 -9.74 -10.63
C PRO A 344 0.06 -9.79 -11.50
N PHE A 345 -0.38 -8.62 -11.91
CA PHE A 345 -1.06 -8.51 -13.18
C PHE A 345 -0.02 -8.60 -14.29
N VAL A 346 -0.38 -9.30 -15.36
CA VAL A 346 0.39 -9.32 -16.59
C VAL A 346 -0.45 -8.67 -17.68
N LEU A 347 -0.09 -7.44 -18.02
CA LEU A 347 -0.68 -6.73 -19.14
C LEU A 347 0.13 -7.04 -20.39
N LYS A 348 -0.49 -7.71 -21.36
CA LYS A 348 0.13 -7.96 -22.66
C LYS A 348 -0.34 -6.91 -23.65
N LEU A 349 0.60 -6.17 -24.21
CA LEU A 349 0.36 -5.19 -25.27
C LEU A 349 0.90 -5.71 -26.61
N LYS A 350 0.22 -5.35 -27.70
CA LYS A 350 0.69 -5.65 -29.06
C LYS A 350 2.01 -4.94 -29.35
N ASP A 351 2.09 -3.67 -28.99
CA ASP A 351 3.27 -2.80 -29.00
C ASP A 351 3.06 -1.63 -28.01
N ILE A 352 4.07 -0.76 -27.86
CA ILE A 352 4.01 0.45 -27.02
C ILE A 352 4.09 1.74 -27.86
N ARG A 353 3.61 1.71 -29.10
CA ARG A 353 3.69 2.89 -29.98
C ARG A 353 2.69 3.98 -29.62
N GLU A 354 1.77 3.70 -28.71
CA GLU A 354 0.80 4.65 -28.16
C GLU A 354 1.39 5.61 -27.11
N PHE A 355 2.71 5.59 -26.89
CA PHE A 355 3.45 6.49 -26.00
C PHE A 355 4.33 7.44 -26.82
N GLU A 356 4.30 8.75 -26.50
CA GLU A 356 4.85 9.85 -27.32
C GLU A 356 6.38 9.79 -27.53
N ASP A 357 7.10 9.00 -26.73
CA ASP A 357 8.57 8.95 -26.69
C ASP A 357 9.19 7.74 -27.41
N VAL A 358 8.37 6.89 -28.04
CA VAL A 358 8.86 5.71 -28.76
C VAL A 358 9.05 6.06 -30.23
N GLU A 359 10.30 6.26 -30.66
CA GLU A 359 10.62 6.47 -32.07
C GLU A 359 10.10 5.32 -32.94
N SER A 360 9.47 5.67 -34.07
CA SER A 360 8.75 4.74 -34.95
C SER A 360 9.58 3.62 -35.60
N GLN A 361 10.90 3.60 -35.39
CA GLN A 361 11.85 2.67 -36.01
C GLN A 361 12.54 1.70 -35.04
N ARG A 362 12.31 1.80 -33.72
CA ARG A 362 13.00 0.93 -32.75
C ARG A 362 12.38 -0.47 -32.72
N ASP A 363 13.23 -1.48 -32.63
CA ASP A 363 12.79 -2.87 -32.49
C ASP A 363 12.35 -3.18 -31.04
N ASP A 364 11.45 -4.16 -30.90
CA ASP A 364 10.87 -4.56 -29.61
C ASP A 364 11.93 -5.01 -28.59
N LEU A 365 13.06 -5.57 -29.05
CA LEU A 365 14.09 -6.10 -28.17
C LEU A 365 14.85 -4.98 -27.47
N THR A 366 15.20 -3.92 -28.21
CA THR A 366 15.82 -2.69 -27.68
C THR A 366 14.89 -1.99 -26.68
N ILE A 367 13.60 -1.90 -27.02
CA ILE A 367 12.58 -1.33 -26.14
C ILE A 367 12.50 -2.09 -24.83
N VAL A 368 12.29 -3.41 -24.90
CA VAL A 368 12.12 -4.24 -23.71
C VAL A 368 13.37 -4.24 -22.85
N ASN A 369 14.57 -4.34 -23.44
CA ASN A 369 15.83 -4.26 -22.70
C ASN A 369 15.97 -2.94 -21.93
N THR A 370 15.64 -1.82 -22.56
CA THR A 370 15.71 -0.50 -21.92
C THR A 370 14.74 -0.42 -20.74
N LEU A 371 13.48 -0.78 -20.97
CA LEU A 371 12.44 -0.68 -19.96
C LEU A 371 12.67 -1.66 -18.80
N ASP A 372 13.03 -2.91 -19.07
CA ASP A 372 13.30 -3.93 -18.04
C ASP A 372 14.52 -3.53 -17.19
N ARG A 373 15.57 -2.95 -17.80
CA ARG A 373 16.71 -2.39 -17.06
C ARG A 373 16.29 -1.23 -16.16
N ALA A 374 15.51 -0.29 -16.69
CA ALA A 374 15.03 0.85 -15.92
C ALA A 374 14.19 0.39 -14.71
N VAL A 375 13.31 -0.60 -14.89
CA VAL A 375 12.55 -1.21 -13.79
C VAL A 375 13.47 -1.86 -12.76
N ARG A 376 14.43 -2.69 -13.18
CA ARG A 376 15.36 -3.40 -12.26
C ARG A 376 16.28 -2.46 -11.48
N SER A 377 16.73 -1.38 -12.11
CA SER A 377 17.58 -0.37 -11.49
C SER A 377 16.80 0.71 -10.74
N ASN A 378 15.45 0.66 -10.77
CA ASN A 378 14.58 1.70 -10.25
C ASN A 378 14.92 3.10 -10.82
N GLU A 379 15.26 3.15 -12.10
CA GLU A 379 15.58 4.37 -12.84
C GLU A 379 14.30 4.95 -13.47
N PRO A 380 14.10 6.28 -13.41
CA PRO A 380 12.93 6.91 -14.03
C PRO A 380 13.01 6.79 -15.56
N HIS A 381 11.88 6.48 -16.19
CA HIS A 381 11.76 6.41 -17.65
C HIS A 381 10.38 6.92 -18.09
N PRO A 382 10.28 7.87 -19.05
CA PRO A 382 9.01 8.51 -19.43
C PRO A 382 7.90 7.54 -19.82
N VAL A 383 8.24 6.49 -20.59
CA VAL A 383 7.28 5.44 -20.97
C VAL A 383 6.77 4.67 -19.73
N LEU A 384 7.63 4.37 -18.76
CA LEU A 384 7.23 3.67 -17.53
C LEU A 384 6.32 4.54 -16.68
N GLU A 385 6.59 5.85 -16.59
CA GLU A 385 5.74 6.80 -15.87
C GLU A 385 4.34 6.90 -16.50
N GLN A 386 4.25 6.97 -17.83
CA GLN A 386 2.97 6.96 -18.55
C GLN A 386 2.22 5.62 -18.34
N ILE A 387 2.93 4.49 -18.34
CA ILE A 387 2.33 3.18 -18.02
C ILE A 387 1.77 3.19 -16.59
N VAL A 388 2.55 3.65 -15.60
CA VAL A 388 2.13 3.73 -14.20
C VAL A 388 0.91 4.63 -14.03
N GLU A 389 0.87 5.79 -14.69
CA GLU A 389 -0.27 6.69 -14.65
C GLU A 389 -1.54 6.07 -15.23
N ARG A 390 -1.44 5.47 -16.42
CA ARG A 390 -2.57 4.79 -17.06
C ARG A 390 -3.06 3.59 -16.25
N LEU A 391 -2.15 2.82 -15.65
CA LEU A 391 -2.50 1.72 -14.74
C LEU A 391 -3.19 2.25 -13.47
N ALA A 392 -2.67 3.33 -12.88
CA ALA A 392 -3.27 3.95 -11.69
C ALA A 392 -4.69 4.43 -11.97
N THR A 393 -4.93 5.05 -13.13
CA THR A 393 -6.27 5.41 -13.60
C THR A 393 -7.14 4.16 -13.80
N ALA A 394 -6.62 3.12 -14.47
CA ALA A 394 -7.38 1.90 -14.72
C ALA A 394 -7.82 1.18 -13.44
N HIS A 395 -6.97 1.20 -12.41
CA HIS A 395 -7.22 0.61 -11.09
C HIS A 395 -7.91 1.58 -10.11
N ASN A 396 -8.16 2.82 -10.50
CA ASN A 396 -8.71 3.88 -9.64
C ASN A 396 -7.93 4.03 -8.31
N THR A 397 -6.60 4.14 -8.41
CA THR A 397 -5.67 4.22 -7.27
C THR A 397 -4.59 5.28 -7.51
N ASP A 398 -3.80 5.60 -6.48
CA ASP A 398 -2.67 6.52 -6.61
C ASP A 398 -1.49 5.88 -7.38
N LYS A 399 -0.73 6.67 -8.13
CA LYS A 399 0.46 6.20 -8.88
C LYS A 399 1.46 5.44 -8.01
N LYS A 400 1.67 5.88 -6.76
CA LYS A 400 2.58 5.26 -5.79
C LYS A 400 2.21 3.80 -5.44
N ASN A 401 0.95 3.41 -5.67
CA ASN A 401 0.47 2.07 -5.38
C ASN A 401 0.69 1.12 -6.56
N ILE A 402 1.15 1.60 -7.72
CA ILE A 402 1.48 0.75 -8.87
C ILE A 402 2.98 0.51 -8.87
N VAL A 403 3.38 -0.76 -8.75
CA VAL A 403 4.79 -1.14 -8.76
C VAL A 403 5.06 -2.04 -9.96
N LEU A 404 5.87 -1.54 -10.90
CA LEU A 404 6.33 -2.35 -12.04
C LEU A 404 7.41 -3.32 -11.56
N LYS A 405 7.32 -4.58 -12.01
CA LYS A 405 8.26 -5.64 -11.65
C LYS A 405 9.21 -5.98 -12.79
N ASN A 406 8.66 -6.21 -13.99
CA ASN A 406 9.44 -6.62 -15.17
C ASN A 406 8.75 -6.27 -16.49
N VAL A 407 9.53 -6.21 -17.56
CA VAL A 407 9.05 -6.09 -18.95
C VAL A 407 9.71 -7.17 -19.82
N TYR A 408 8.95 -7.88 -20.67
CA TYR A 408 9.52 -8.95 -21.51
C TYR A 408 9.04 -9.06 -22.96
N VAL A 409 9.82 -9.78 -23.79
CA VAL A 409 9.75 -9.83 -25.27
C VAL A 409 8.68 -10.81 -25.83
N GLY A 410 8.07 -10.42 -26.95
CA GLY A 410 7.21 -11.23 -27.81
C GLY A 410 5.72 -10.96 -27.57
N SER A 411 5.31 -9.73 -27.92
CA SER A 411 4.34 -8.86 -27.24
C SER A 411 4.94 -8.23 -26.00
N ILE A 412 4.78 -6.92 -25.81
CA ILE A 412 5.34 -6.21 -24.65
C ILE A 412 4.46 -6.57 -23.47
N ASN A 413 5.00 -7.42 -22.60
CA ASN A 413 4.30 -7.80 -21.39
C ASN A 413 4.85 -6.98 -20.23
N ILE A 414 3.93 -6.38 -19.48
CA ILE A 414 4.22 -5.54 -18.32
C ILE A 414 3.71 -6.29 -17.10
N VAL A 415 4.64 -6.67 -16.23
CA VAL A 415 4.37 -7.30 -14.94
C VAL A 415 4.30 -6.22 -13.89
N TYR A 416 3.18 -6.11 -13.17
CA TYR A 416 3.02 -5.09 -12.14
C TYR A 416 2.14 -5.57 -10.99
N THR A 417 2.34 -4.99 -9.81
CA THR A 417 1.51 -5.19 -8.63
C THR A 417 0.77 -3.91 -8.28
N VAL A 418 -0.33 -4.05 -7.54
CA VAL A 418 -1.12 -2.93 -7.02
C VAL A 418 -1.15 -3.05 -5.51
N GLU A 419 -0.42 -2.19 -4.81
CA GLU A 419 -0.39 -2.13 -3.36
C GLU A 419 -1.74 -1.58 -2.86
N ASN A 420 -2.59 -2.45 -2.32
CA ASN A 420 -3.89 -2.08 -1.80
C ASN A 420 -4.17 -2.79 -0.47
N SER A 421 -4.25 -2.01 0.60
CA SER A 421 -4.51 -2.51 1.96
C SER A 421 -5.89 -3.12 2.17
N LYS A 422 -6.83 -2.95 1.23
CA LYS A 422 -8.21 -3.49 1.31
C LYS A 422 -8.50 -4.66 0.35
N GLY A 423 -7.54 -5.01 -0.52
CA GLY A 423 -7.76 -5.96 -1.62
C GLY A 423 -8.73 -5.42 -2.69
N ILE A 424 -8.72 -6.04 -3.88
CA ILE A 424 -9.68 -5.74 -4.97
C ILE A 424 -10.92 -6.63 -4.80
N THR A 425 -12.12 -6.15 -5.13
CA THR A 425 -13.38 -6.92 -5.12
C THR A 425 -13.62 -7.68 -6.43
N MET A 426 -14.56 -8.64 -6.47
CA MET A 426 -14.90 -9.36 -7.72
C MET A 426 -15.52 -8.43 -8.77
N LYS A 427 -16.34 -7.47 -8.32
CA LYS A 427 -16.96 -6.49 -9.21
C LYS A 427 -15.91 -5.63 -9.89
N GLU A 428 -14.99 -5.04 -9.12
CA GLU A 428 -13.88 -4.24 -9.65
C GLU A 428 -13.03 -5.05 -10.61
N LEU A 429 -12.72 -6.32 -10.29
CA LEU A 429 -11.95 -7.18 -11.18
C LEU A 429 -12.69 -7.49 -12.50
N SER A 430 -14.02 -7.67 -12.46
CA SER A 430 -14.82 -7.91 -13.68
C SER A 430 -14.91 -6.69 -14.60
N GLU A 431 -14.80 -5.48 -14.03
CA GLU A 431 -14.80 -4.21 -14.76
C GLU A 431 -13.40 -3.81 -15.25
N LEU A 432 -12.35 -4.29 -14.56
CA LEU A 432 -10.96 -3.94 -14.80
C LEU A 432 -10.50 -4.17 -16.23
N PRO A 433 -10.80 -5.30 -16.92
CA PRO A 433 -10.43 -5.46 -18.32
C PRO A 433 -10.94 -4.34 -19.24
N LYS A 434 -12.15 -3.84 -18.99
CA LYS A 434 -12.73 -2.71 -19.75
C LYS A 434 -12.02 -1.41 -19.40
N SER A 435 -11.75 -1.18 -18.12
CA SER A 435 -11.00 -0.01 -17.64
C SER A 435 -9.60 0.05 -18.27
N VAL A 436 -8.86 -1.06 -18.22
CA VAL A 436 -7.52 -1.17 -18.85
C VAL A 436 -7.60 -1.01 -20.36
N GLN A 437 -8.59 -1.61 -21.03
CA GLN A 437 -8.78 -1.43 -22.47
C GLN A 437 -8.99 0.04 -22.86
N SER A 438 -9.63 0.85 -22.00
CA SER A 438 -9.82 2.28 -22.25
C SER A 438 -8.51 3.08 -22.20
N GLN A 439 -7.54 2.63 -21.39
CA GLN A 439 -6.25 3.29 -21.18
C GLN A 439 -5.16 2.76 -22.13
N PHE A 440 -5.26 1.50 -22.55
CA PHE A 440 -4.29 0.81 -23.41
C PHE A 440 -5.02 0.22 -24.62
N GLN A 441 -5.04 0.96 -25.74
CA GLN A 441 -5.78 0.55 -26.94
C GLN A 441 -5.15 -0.69 -27.59
N GLN A 442 -3.84 -0.87 -27.41
CA GLN A 442 -3.08 -2.02 -27.91
C GLN A 442 -3.12 -3.25 -26.98
N ARG A 443 -4.00 -3.28 -25.96
CA ARG A 443 -4.17 -4.45 -25.07
C ARG A 443 -4.52 -5.70 -25.88
N VAL A 444 -3.75 -6.76 -25.66
CA VAL A 444 -4.02 -8.12 -26.18
C VAL A 444 -4.71 -8.97 -25.13
N SER A 445 -4.16 -9.00 -23.92
CA SER A 445 -4.72 -9.77 -22.81
C SER A 445 -4.34 -9.16 -21.49
N MET A 446 -5.11 -9.47 -20.46
CA MET A 446 -4.77 -9.16 -19.08
C MET A 446 -4.87 -10.44 -18.29
N LYS A 447 -3.73 -10.89 -17.76
CA LYS A 447 -3.64 -12.11 -16.98
C LYS A 447 -3.42 -11.79 -15.52
N MET A 448 -3.90 -12.68 -14.67
CA MET A 448 -3.81 -12.55 -13.22
C MET A 448 -3.70 -13.92 -12.60
N HIS A 449 -3.03 -13.99 -11.45
CA HIS A 449 -3.04 -15.18 -10.63
C HIS A 449 -4.46 -15.46 -10.05
N PRO A 450 -5.06 -16.65 -10.30
CA PRO A 450 -6.44 -16.98 -9.90
C PRO A 450 -6.77 -16.74 -8.41
N LEU A 451 -5.77 -16.92 -7.55
CA LEU A 451 -5.96 -16.84 -6.11
C LEU A 451 -6.08 -15.47 -5.49
N MET A 452 -5.89 -14.40 -6.25
CA MET A 452 -6.28 -13.07 -5.76
C MET A 452 -7.75 -13.00 -5.36
N LYS A 453 -8.54 -14.04 -5.66
CA LYS A 453 -9.99 -14.03 -5.49
C LYS A 453 -10.64 -15.23 -4.84
N ARG A 454 -10.08 -16.45 -4.75
CA ARG A 454 -10.74 -17.62 -4.12
C ARG A 454 -9.74 -18.73 -3.77
N PRO A 455 -9.72 -19.30 -2.55
CA PRO A 455 -8.89 -20.47 -2.25
C PRO A 455 -9.39 -21.69 -3.03
N THR A 456 -8.48 -22.47 -3.62
CA THR A 456 -8.82 -23.73 -4.32
C THR A 456 -7.87 -24.85 -3.94
N PHE A 457 -8.34 -26.09 -3.94
CA PHE A 457 -7.55 -27.27 -3.63
C PHE A 457 -7.86 -28.41 -4.61
N ASP A 458 -6.82 -28.96 -5.22
CA ASP A 458 -6.95 -30.13 -6.09
C ASP A 458 -6.72 -31.41 -5.31
N VAL A 459 -7.77 -32.23 -5.22
CA VAL A 459 -7.70 -33.49 -4.49
C VAL A 459 -6.74 -34.49 -5.15
N ALA A 460 -6.35 -34.28 -6.42
CA ALA A 460 -5.32 -35.07 -7.10
C ALA A 460 -3.89 -34.79 -6.58
N CYS A 461 -3.72 -33.85 -5.64
CA CYS A 461 -2.47 -33.66 -4.90
C CYS A 461 -2.13 -34.84 -3.99
N PHE A 462 -3.12 -35.64 -3.58
CA PHE A 462 -2.88 -36.86 -2.83
C PHE A 462 -2.48 -38.02 -3.74
N ASP A 463 -1.52 -38.80 -3.26
CA ASP A 463 -1.04 -40.01 -3.93
C ASP A 463 -1.20 -41.21 -3.00
N GLU A 464 -2.06 -42.14 -3.40
CA GLU A 464 -2.39 -43.33 -2.63
C GLU A 464 -1.17 -44.18 -2.31
N ARG A 465 -0.13 -44.17 -3.16
CA ARG A 465 1.13 -44.89 -2.92
C ARG A 465 1.87 -44.37 -1.68
N GLY A 466 1.64 -43.11 -1.33
CA GLY A 466 2.21 -42.50 -0.13
C GLY A 466 1.31 -42.62 1.09
N HIS A 467 0.05 -43.04 0.96
CA HIS A 467 -0.86 -43.23 2.09
C HIS A 467 -0.31 -44.28 3.05
N LYS A 468 -0.34 -43.99 4.36
CA LYS A 468 0.10 -44.95 5.37
C LYS A 468 -0.58 -44.69 6.71
N ASN A 469 -1.22 -45.71 7.24
CA ASN A 469 -1.71 -45.71 8.62
C ASN A 469 -0.62 -46.30 9.53
N PHE A 470 -0.19 -45.57 10.55
CA PHE A 470 0.87 -46.00 11.46
C PHE A 470 0.28 -46.63 12.73
N GLU A 471 -0.32 -47.81 12.58
CA GLU A 471 -0.86 -48.61 13.69
C GLU A 471 0.22 -49.46 14.38
N GLY A 472 -0.07 -49.99 15.57
CA GLY A 472 0.78 -50.94 16.29
C GLY A 472 1.77 -50.32 17.29
N GLU A 473 2.82 -51.06 17.65
CA GLU A 473 3.83 -50.62 18.62
C GLU A 473 4.77 -49.54 18.05
N LYS A 474 5.42 -48.79 18.94
CA LYS A 474 6.36 -47.72 18.58
C LYS A 474 7.65 -48.28 18.00
N GLY A 475 7.76 -48.27 16.66
CA GLY A 475 8.97 -48.69 15.95
C GLY A 475 10.09 -47.63 15.96
N LYS A 476 11.34 -48.09 16.09
CA LYS A 476 12.57 -47.30 15.90
C LYS A 476 13.36 -47.88 14.74
N TYR A 477 13.83 -47.02 13.83
CA TYR A 477 14.54 -47.44 12.62
C TYR A 477 15.81 -46.60 12.43
N GLN A 478 16.87 -47.23 11.91
CA GLN A 478 18.06 -46.51 11.45
C GLN A 478 17.85 -46.08 10.00
N ILE A 479 17.95 -44.77 9.74
CA ILE A 479 17.65 -44.14 8.46
C ILE A 479 18.82 -43.29 7.96
N GLY A 480 18.86 -43.03 6.66
CA GLY A 480 19.93 -42.30 5.99
C GLY A 480 20.90 -43.20 5.22
N PRO A 481 21.99 -42.62 4.68
CA PRO A 481 22.96 -43.36 3.89
C PRO A 481 23.87 -44.23 4.77
N PRO A 482 24.44 -45.33 4.22
CA PRO A 482 25.36 -46.20 4.96
C PRO A 482 26.51 -45.43 5.63
N GLY A 483 26.77 -45.72 6.90
CA GLY A 483 27.83 -45.08 7.70
C GLY A 483 27.46 -43.70 8.27
N ARG A 484 26.30 -43.14 7.91
CA ARG A 484 25.78 -41.86 8.44
C ARG A 484 24.31 -42.00 8.82
N THR A 485 23.95 -43.07 9.53
CA THR A 485 22.56 -43.31 9.90
C THR A 485 22.14 -42.53 11.14
N LYS A 486 20.85 -42.22 11.24
CA LYS A 486 20.19 -41.59 12.39
C LYS A 486 19.02 -42.42 12.88
N GLU A 487 18.72 -42.36 14.18
CA GLU A 487 17.51 -42.98 14.73
C GLU A 487 16.28 -42.19 14.30
N TYR A 488 15.27 -42.88 13.79
CA TYR A 488 13.95 -42.37 13.46
C TYR A 488 12.89 -43.12 14.24
N ILE A 489 11.95 -42.37 14.81
CA ILE A 489 10.83 -42.91 15.57
C ILE A 489 9.57 -42.83 14.71
N GLN A 490 8.88 -43.96 14.54
CA GLN A 490 7.61 -44.03 13.81
C GLN A 490 6.52 -43.17 14.48
N PRO A 491 5.64 -42.49 13.71
CA PRO A 491 4.58 -41.65 14.27
C PRO A 491 3.36 -42.53 14.55
N THR A 492 3.48 -43.45 15.52
CA THR A 492 2.39 -44.37 15.89
C THR A 492 1.12 -43.60 16.27
N GLY A 493 -0.03 -44.03 15.74
CA GLY A 493 -1.33 -43.39 15.90
C GLY A 493 -1.60 -42.24 14.92
N TRP A 494 -0.69 -41.94 14.00
CA TRP A 494 -0.90 -40.95 12.94
C TRP A 494 -1.26 -41.62 11.61
N ASN A 495 -2.10 -40.95 10.82
CA ASN A 495 -2.43 -41.32 9.45
C ASN A 495 -1.73 -40.37 8.49
N ARG A 496 -0.91 -40.89 7.57
CA ARG A 496 -0.30 -40.11 6.50
C ARG A 496 -1.15 -40.16 5.26
N LYS A 497 -1.54 -38.98 4.78
CA LYS A 497 -1.93 -38.76 3.39
C LYS A 497 -0.71 -38.30 2.62
N GLY A 498 -0.19 -39.23 1.81
CA GLY A 498 0.95 -39.02 0.94
C GLY A 498 0.64 -38.01 -0.15
N TRP A 499 1.62 -37.19 -0.47
CA TRP A 499 1.46 -36.19 -1.52
C TRP A 499 2.07 -36.71 -2.81
N LYS A 500 1.57 -36.21 -3.93
CA LYS A 500 2.15 -36.46 -5.25
C LYS A 500 3.48 -35.71 -5.40
N VAL A 501 4.57 -36.42 -5.14
CA VAL A 501 5.94 -35.88 -5.13
C VAL A 501 6.85 -36.46 -6.22
N LEU A 502 6.41 -37.49 -6.93
CA LEU A 502 7.20 -38.06 -8.03
C LEU A 502 7.31 -37.06 -9.18
N SER A 503 8.52 -36.91 -9.71
CA SER A 503 8.88 -35.91 -10.71
C SER A 503 8.61 -34.46 -10.29
N ARG A 504 8.33 -34.20 -8.99
CA ARG A 504 8.11 -32.84 -8.46
C ARG A 504 9.42 -32.09 -8.28
N TYR A 505 10.46 -32.81 -7.87
CA TYR A 505 11.79 -32.26 -7.63
C TYR A 505 12.73 -32.66 -8.76
N THR A 506 13.97 -32.11 -8.76
CA THR A 506 15.00 -32.40 -9.77
C THR A 506 15.22 -33.90 -10.02
N ASN A 507 14.99 -34.74 -9.00
CA ASN A 507 14.93 -36.19 -9.09
C ASN A 507 14.13 -36.77 -7.91
N ASP A 508 13.86 -38.08 -7.98
CA ASP A 508 13.12 -38.84 -6.97
C ASP A 508 14.01 -39.70 -6.06
N GLU A 509 15.34 -39.57 -6.14
CA GLU A 509 16.28 -40.46 -5.44
C GLU A 509 16.18 -40.36 -3.90
N TRP A 510 15.76 -39.20 -3.40
CA TRP A 510 15.51 -38.94 -1.99
C TRP A 510 14.39 -39.81 -1.37
N LEU A 511 13.55 -40.44 -2.20
CA LEU A 511 12.49 -41.39 -1.80
C LEU A 511 12.97 -42.85 -1.71
N HIS A 512 14.23 -43.15 -2.04
CA HIS A 512 14.74 -44.52 -2.03
C HIS A 512 14.52 -45.25 -0.68
N PRO A 513 14.41 -46.59 -0.69
CA PRO A 513 14.28 -47.39 0.53
C PRO A 513 15.43 -47.15 1.52
N PHE A 514 15.17 -47.43 2.80
CA PHE A 514 16.19 -47.32 3.85
C PHE A 514 17.43 -48.16 3.50
N GLY A 515 18.62 -47.56 3.60
CA GLY A 515 19.91 -48.21 3.31
C GLY A 515 20.59 -47.84 1.98
N SER A 516 19.94 -47.06 1.10
CA SER A 516 20.60 -46.54 -0.11
C SER A 516 21.52 -45.35 0.20
N PRO A 517 22.70 -45.21 -0.46
CA PRO A 517 23.55 -44.01 -0.34
C PRO A 517 22.87 -42.70 -0.74
N LYS A 518 21.77 -42.79 -1.51
CA LYS A 518 20.99 -41.65 -1.99
C LYS A 518 19.78 -41.32 -1.08
N ASN A 519 19.59 -42.09 -0.01
CA ASN A 519 18.44 -41.95 0.87
C ASN A 519 18.58 -40.72 1.77
N TRP A 520 17.54 -39.89 1.77
CA TRP A 520 17.41 -38.78 2.72
C TRP A 520 16.91 -39.26 4.07
N TYR A 521 17.22 -38.53 5.13
CA TYR A 521 16.64 -38.82 6.44
C TYR A 521 15.11 -38.62 6.42
N ARG A 522 14.40 -39.13 7.42
CA ARG A 522 12.97 -38.94 7.67
C ARG A 522 12.79 -38.25 9.00
N ALA A 523 11.95 -37.24 9.02
CA ALA A 523 11.68 -36.43 10.19
C ALA A 523 10.26 -35.86 10.13
N TYR A 524 9.94 -35.04 11.10
CA TYR A 524 8.67 -34.35 11.26
C TYR A 524 8.90 -32.86 11.39
N HIS A 525 8.04 -32.09 10.76
CA HIS A 525 8.02 -30.64 10.91
C HIS A 525 6.64 -30.22 11.43
N GLY A 526 6.66 -29.43 12.49
CA GLY A 526 5.47 -28.89 13.10
C GLY A 526 5.24 -27.45 12.69
N THR A 527 3.98 -27.10 12.50
CA THR A 527 3.57 -25.80 11.97
C THR A 527 2.77 -24.98 12.98
N LYS A 528 2.54 -25.47 14.20
CA LYS A 528 1.73 -24.80 15.25
C LYS A 528 2.13 -23.36 15.54
N ASN A 529 3.44 -23.08 15.54
CA ASN A 529 3.99 -21.77 15.87
C ASN A 529 4.15 -20.88 14.63
N ALA A 530 3.58 -21.30 13.49
CA ALA A 530 3.45 -20.41 12.35
C ALA A 530 2.69 -19.15 12.79
N LYS A 531 3.16 -17.99 12.36
CA LYS A 531 2.40 -16.73 12.44
C LYS A 531 2.36 -16.12 11.06
N ALA A 532 1.48 -15.14 10.85
CA ALA A 532 1.39 -14.38 9.61
C ALA A 532 2.76 -13.91 9.07
N GLU A 533 3.69 -13.53 9.96
CA GLU A 533 5.05 -13.09 9.60
C GLU A 533 5.98 -14.20 9.05
N ASP A 534 5.67 -15.50 9.22
CA ASP A 534 6.43 -16.60 8.58
C ASP A 534 6.09 -16.73 7.09
N PHE A 535 5.01 -16.07 6.68
CA PHE A 535 4.56 -15.98 5.30
C PHE A 535 5.07 -14.64 4.75
N SER A 536 5.23 -14.57 3.43
CA SER A 536 6.00 -13.50 2.75
C SER A 536 5.43 -12.08 2.87
N THR A 537 4.33 -11.84 3.58
CA THR A 537 3.69 -10.51 3.67
C THR A 537 2.90 -10.28 4.97
N SER A 538 3.04 -9.08 5.53
CA SER A 538 2.40 -8.57 6.76
C SER A 538 0.89 -8.33 6.68
N ASP A 539 0.29 -8.41 5.49
CA ASP A 539 -1.04 -7.83 5.23
C ASP A 539 -2.16 -8.87 5.13
N PHE A 540 -1.85 -10.15 5.29
CA PHE A 540 -2.87 -11.18 5.43
C PHE A 540 -3.31 -11.28 6.90
N ARG A 541 -4.61 -11.07 7.17
CA ARG A 541 -5.22 -11.56 8.41
C ARG A 541 -5.29 -13.08 8.34
N VAL A 542 -4.21 -13.74 8.74
CA VAL A 542 -4.23 -15.19 8.96
C VAL A 542 -5.01 -15.44 10.25
N ASP A 543 -6.06 -16.26 10.20
CA ASP A 543 -6.77 -16.65 11.42
C ASP A 543 -5.76 -17.38 12.33
N PRO A 544 -5.48 -16.86 13.55
CA PRO A 544 -4.55 -17.52 14.48
C PRO A 544 -4.94 -18.97 14.80
N LYS A 545 -6.19 -19.36 14.58
CA LYS A 545 -6.68 -20.74 14.75
C LYS A 545 -6.24 -21.67 13.63
N THR A 546 -6.03 -21.18 12.41
CA THR A 546 -5.73 -22.01 11.22
C THR A 546 -4.34 -21.75 10.63
N VAL A 547 -3.62 -20.72 11.08
CA VAL A 547 -2.27 -20.33 10.60
C VAL A 547 -1.26 -21.48 10.52
N CYS A 548 -1.35 -22.43 11.45
CA CYS A 548 -0.49 -23.60 11.46
C CYS A 548 -0.73 -24.53 10.26
N LEU A 549 -1.92 -24.53 9.70
CA LEU A 549 -2.31 -25.45 8.65
C LEU A 549 -2.01 -24.85 7.28
N ASP A 550 -2.17 -23.53 7.15
CA ASP A 550 -1.67 -22.74 6.00
C ASP A 550 -0.17 -22.94 5.79
N ALA A 551 0.61 -22.96 6.88
CA ALA A 551 2.05 -23.23 6.82
C ALA A 551 2.38 -24.63 6.26
N ALA A 552 1.61 -25.65 6.63
CA ALA A 552 1.87 -27.02 6.19
C ALA A 552 1.77 -27.16 4.65
N PHE A 553 0.79 -26.48 4.07
CA PHE A 553 0.58 -26.50 2.63
C PHE A 553 1.44 -25.50 1.86
N SER A 554 1.71 -24.33 2.44
CA SER A 554 2.75 -23.41 1.96
C SER A 554 4.06 -24.14 1.73
N ILE A 555 4.50 -24.90 2.74
CA ILE A 555 5.75 -25.65 2.71
C ILE A 555 5.80 -26.71 1.61
N PHE A 556 4.72 -27.47 1.41
CA PHE A 556 4.71 -28.44 0.32
C PHE A 556 4.82 -27.78 -1.03
N ARG A 557 4.16 -26.64 -1.20
CA ARG A 557 4.17 -25.93 -2.46
C ARG A 557 5.53 -25.29 -2.75
N GLU A 558 5.93 -24.36 -1.90
CA GLU A 558 7.06 -23.46 -2.16
C GLU A 558 8.39 -24.04 -1.69
N GLY A 559 8.34 -25.15 -0.95
CA GLY A 559 9.44 -25.55 -0.12
C GLY A 559 9.42 -24.78 1.21
N PHE A 560 10.42 -25.06 2.03
CA PHE A 560 10.49 -24.49 3.36
C PHE A 560 11.00 -23.03 3.32
N LYS A 561 10.83 -22.32 4.43
CA LYS A 561 11.47 -21.03 4.69
C LYS A 561 12.30 -21.13 5.96
N VAL A 562 13.36 -20.33 6.05
CA VAL A 562 14.20 -20.26 7.26
C VAL A 562 13.34 -19.79 8.43
N ALA A 563 13.48 -20.44 9.59
CA ALA A 563 12.71 -20.09 10.77
C ALA A 563 13.01 -18.66 11.24
N ARG A 564 11.98 -17.92 11.67
CA ARG A 564 12.14 -16.57 12.25
C ARG A 564 13.07 -16.54 13.47
N THR A 565 13.04 -17.58 14.28
CA THR A 565 13.81 -17.65 15.52
C THR A 565 14.94 -18.67 15.41
N ALA A 566 16.17 -18.16 15.52
CA ALA A 566 17.40 -18.93 15.36
C ALA A 566 17.93 -19.52 16.70
N ALA A 567 17.06 -20.13 17.52
CA ALA A 567 17.46 -20.71 18.81
C ALA A 567 18.61 -21.73 18.71
N TYR A 568 18.72 -22.43 17.57
CA TYR A 568 19.78 -23.41 17.29
C TYR A 568 20.56 -23.06 16.01
N GLY A 569 20.52 -21.78 15.60
CA GLY A 569 21.08 -21.29 14.34
C GLY A 569 20.02 -21.05 13.25
N PRO A 570 20.37 -20.33 12.17
CA PRO A 570 19.44 -20.09 11.07
C PRO A 570 19.17 -21.39 10.31
N GLY A 571 17.91 -21.72 10.10
CA GLY A 571 17.50 -22.84 9.26
C GLY A 571 16.06 -23.28 9.49
N VAL A 572 15.69 -24.39 8.88
CA VAL A 572 14.42 -25.08 9.06
C VAL A 572 14.57 -26.14 10.15
N TYR A 573 13.73 -26.08 11.17
CA TYR A 573 13.77 -27.07 12.26
C TYR A 573 12.85 -28.25 11.99
N CYS A 574 13.36 -29.45 12.17
CA CYS A 574 12.58 -30.68 12.15
C CYS A 574 13.08 -31.64 13.25
N SER A 575 12.36 -32.72 13.48
CA SER A 575 12.74 -33.71 14.49
C SER A 575 12.55 -35.13 13.98
N PRO A 576 13.45 -36.08 14.27
CA PRO A 576 13.22 -37.50 14.00
C PRO A 576 12.23 -38.14 14.99
N ASN A 577 11.86 -37.41 16.06
CA ASN A 577 10.98 -37.87 17.12
C ASN A 577 9.60 -37.18 17.00
N PRO A 578 8.54 -37.92 16.64
CA PRO A 578 7.23 -37.32 16.42
C PRO A 578 6.61 -36.80 17.71
N LEU A 579 6.99 -37.31 18.89
CA LEU A 579 6.45 -36.84 20.17
C LEU A 579 6.89 -35.41 20.49
N PHE A 580 8.09 -35.02 20.06
CA PHE A 580 8.58 -33.67 20.22
C PHE A 580 7.70 -32.67 19.44
N ILE A 581 7.31 -33.05 18.22
CA ILE A 581 6.40 -32.25 17.39
C ILE A 581 4.95 -32.35 17.90
N ASP A 582 4.44 -33.54 18.22
CA ASP A 582 3.07 -33.79 18.69
C ASP A 582 2.69 -32.89 19.89
N ASN A 583 3.59 -32.77 20.86
CA ASN A 583 3.32 -32.02 22.09
C ASN A 583 3.46 -30.50 21.91
N THR A 584 4.43 -30.07 21.11
CA THR A 584 4.87 -28.66 21.12
C THR A 584 4.56 -27.92 19.82
N TYR A 585 4.55 -28.62 18.68
CA TYR A 585 4.58 -27.98 17.36
C TYR A 585 3.53 -28.52 16.35
N ALA A 586 2.69 -29.50 16.70
CA ALA A 586 1.59 -29.96 15.83
C ALA A 586 0.42 -28.97 15.85
N GLY A 587 -0.07 -28.62 14.65
CA GLY A 587 -1.27 -27.78 14.49
C GLY A 587 -2.53 -28.52 14.92
N ILE A 588 -3.60 -27.79 15.29
CA ILE A 588 -4.87 -28.37 15.73
C ILE A 588 -6.02 -27.76 14.91
N THR A 589 -6.93 -28.60 14.43
CA THR A 589 -8.17 -28.18 13.76
C THR A 589 -9.38 -28.94 14.29
N GLN A 590 -10.58 -28.43 14.06
CA GLN A 590 -11.84 -29.06 14.45
C GLN A 590 -12.82 -29.07 13.29
N ILE A 591 -13.49 -30.20 13.09
CA ILE A 591 -14.57 -30.33 12.11
C ILE A 591 -15.81 -30.94 12.77
N ASN A 592 -16.98 -30.62 12.22
CA ASN A 592 -18.22 -31.28 12.60
C ASN A 592 -18.31 -32.61 11.83
N THR A 593 -18.54 -33.71 12.55
CA THR A 593 -18.69 -35.06 11.98
C THR A 593 -20.09 -35.60 12.27
N GLU A 594 -20.46 -36.71 11.65
CA GLU A 594 -21.72 -37.43 11.95
C GLU A 594 -21.85 -37.81 13.44
N HIS A 595 -20.73 -37.96 14.13
CA HIS A 595 -20.64 -38.33 15.54
C HIS A 595 -20.32 -37.14 16.46
N GLY A 596 -20.58 -35.92 15.99
CA GLY A 596 -20.31 -34.69 16.72
C GLY A 596 -18.97 -34.05 16.35
N LYS A 597 -18.57 -33.07 17.14
CA LYS A 597 -17.36 -32.28 16.84
C LYS A 597 -16.10 -33.06 17.21
N LYS A 598 -15.19 -33.26 16.26
CA LYS A 598 -13.91 -33.93 16.48
C LYS A 598 -12.74 -32.96 16.27
N SER A 599 -11.66 -33.19 17.00
CA SER A 599 -10.42 -32.40 16.90
C SER A 599 -9.29 -33.26 16.34
N TYR A 600 -8.46 -32.67 15.47
CA TYR A 600 -7.36 -33.36 14.83
C TYR A 600 -6.07 -32.57 14.98
N LYS A 601 -4.98 -33.28 15.24
CA LYS A 601 -3.61 -32.75 15.10
C LYS A 601 -3.10 -32.96 13.69
N VAL A 602 -2.29 -32.02 13.22
CA VAL A 602 -1.67 -32.05 11.90
C VAL A 602 -0.20 -31.68 11.98
N MET A 603 0.65 -32.42 11.27
CA MET A 603 2.07 -32.09 11.07
C MET A 603 2.57 -32.61 9.71
N LEU A 604 3.74 -32.17 9.29
CA LEU A 604 4.35 -32.62 8.03
C LEU A 604 5.28 -33.81 8.26
N HIS A 605 5.22 -34.77 7.34
CA HIS A 605 6.23 -35.79 7.19
C HIS A 605 7.26 -35.33 6.16
N VAL A 606 8.52 -35.23 6.60
CA VAL A 606 9.59 -34.60 5.81
C VAL A 606 10.76 -35.54 5.57
N ALA A 607 11.46 -35.30 4.46
CA ALA A 607 12.71 -35.90 4.10
C ALA A 607 13.82 -34.83 4.13
N VAL A 608 14.98 -35.16 4.70
CA VAL A 608 16.08 -34.19 4.92
C VAL A 608 17.36 -34.67 4.26
N ASN A 609 17.99 -33.81 3.46
CA ASN A 609 19.25 -34.09 2.79
C ASN A 609 20.36 -34.27 3.83
N PRO A 610 21.07 -35.43 3.87
CA PRO A 610 22.13 -35.68 4.82
C PRO A 610 23.30 -34.70 4.77
N GLU A 611 23.53 -34.03 3.63
CA GLU A 611 24.60 -33.04 3.46
C GLU A 611 24.22 -31.62 3.91
N GLY A 612 22.93 -31.36 4.15
CA GLY A 612 22.41 -30.02 4.40
C GLY A 612 21.85 -29.80 5.81
N VAL A 613 22.20 -30.67 6.77
CA VAL A 613 21.59 -30.70 8.10
C VAL A 613 22.62 -30.76 9.23
N CYS A 614 22.35 -29.98 10.27
CA CYS A 614 23.06 -29.96 11.54
C CYS A 614 22.16 -30.52 12.66
N PHE A 615 22.78 -31.05 13.72
CA PHE A 615 22.07 -31.76 14.80
C PHE A 615 22.34 -31.09 16.14
N THR A 616 21.33 -31.01 17.02
CA THR A 616 21.54 -30.64 18.42
C THR A 616 22.23 -31.75 19.20
N THR A 617 22.78 -31.42 20.38
CA THR A 617 23.53 -32.36 21.24
C THR A 617 22.71 -33.60 21.65
N ASP A 618 21.39 -33.46 21.79
CA ASP A 618 20.46 -34.53 22.13
C ASP A 618 19.81 -35.20 20.90
N ASP A 619 20.17 -34.76 19.69
CA ASP A 619 19.68 -35.22 18.38
C ASP A 619 18.15 -35.15 18.20
N ASN A 620 17.44 -34.44 19.10
CA ASN A 620 15.99 -34.27 19.02
C ASN A 620 15.59 -33.18 18.03
N ILE A 621 16.47 -32.22 17.73
CA ILE A 621 16.22 -31.12 16.79
C ILE A 621 17.29 -31.14 15.70
N TRP A 622 16.81 -31.10 14.46
CA TRP A 622 17.63 -31.04 13.26
C TRP A 622 17.43 -29.68 12.61
N VAL A 623 18.53 -29.01 12.31
CA VAL A 623 18.55 -27.68 11.69
C VAL A 623 19.03 -27.82 10.26
N VAL A 624 18.14 -27.58 9.31
CA VAL A 624 18.44 -27.60 7.88
C VAL A 624 18.70 -26.17 7.43
N GLU A 625 19.97 -25.83 7.19
CA GLU A 625 20.40 -24.45 6.93
C GLU A 625 19.72 -23.85 5.69
N LYS A 626 19.65 -24.64 4.61
CA LYS A 626 19.09 -24.21 3.33
C LYS A 626 17.78 -24.93 3.01
N PRO A 627 16.67 -24.21 2.72
CA PRO A 627 15.37 -24.85 2.51
C PRO A 627 15.30 -25.91 1.42
N GLU A 628 16.12 -25.84 0.38
CA GLU A 628 16.17 -26.84 -0.69
C GLU A 628 16.61 -28.25 -0.21
N ASN A 629 17.23 -28.32 0.97
CA ASN A 629 17.69 -29.55 1.60
C ASN A 629 16.63 -30.25 2.46
N ILE A 630 15.39 -29.79 2.44
CA ILE A 630 14.28 -30.43 3.14
C ILE A 630 13.03 -30.44 2.25
N ARG A 631 12.35 -31.58 2.21
CA ARG A 631 11.18 -31.82 1.35
C ARG A 631 10.06 -32.44 2.16
N THR A 632 8.83 -32.00 1.98
CA THR A 632 7.67 -32.70 2.56
C THR A 632 7.05 -33.64 1.54
N TYR A 633 6.52 -34.75 2.03
CA TYR A 633 5.95 -35.80 1.18
C TYR A 633 4.69 -36.45 1.77
N GLY A 634 4.24 -35.94 2.92
CA GLY A 634 3.16 -36.53 3.71
C GLY A 634 2.52 -35.51 4.63
N LEU A 635 1.19 -35.50 4.69
CA LEU A 635 0.44 -34.78 5.72
C LEU A 635 0.03 -35.82 6.76
N LEU A 636 0.52 -35.66 7.97
CA LEU A 636 0.20 -36.53 9.09
C LEU A 636 -0.97 -35.93 9.86
N MET A 637 -2.02 -36.72 10.05
CA MET A 637 -3.20 -36.36 10.82
C MET A 637 -3.41 -37.36 11.95
N LYS A 638 -3.86 -36.90 13.10
CA LYS A 638 -4.18 -37.74 14.26
C LYS A 638 -5.40 -37.20 14.99
N GLU A 639 -6.38 -38.04 15.27
CA GLU A 639 -7.52 -37.65 16.10
C GLU A 639 -7.05 -37.40 17.54
N ILE A 640 -7.55 -36.32 18.14
CA ILE A 640 -7.36 -36.02 19.56
C ILE A 640 -8.52 -36.68 20.30
N VAL A 641 -8.24 -37.82 20.93
CA VAL A 641 -9.17 -38.46 21.85
C VAL A 641 -9.13 -37.67 23.16
N THR A 642 -10.16 -36.84 23.39
CA THR A 642 -10.37 -36.10 24.65
C THR A 642 -11.03 -36.95 25.70
#